data_AF-A0A3M9X2Y8-F1
#
_entry.id   AF-A0A3M9X2Y8-F1
#
_cell.length_a   1.000
_cell.length_b   1.000
_cell.length_c   1.000
_cell.angle_alpha   90.00
_cell.angle_beta   90.00
_cell.angle_gamma   90.00
#
_symmetry.space_group_name_H-M   'P 1'
#
loop_
_entity.id
_entity.type
_entity.pdbx_description
1 polymer ?
#
loop_
_entity_poly.entity_id
_entity_poly.type
_entity_poly.pdbx_seq_one_letter_code
_entity_poly.pdbx_strand_id
1 'polypeptide(L)'
;MAYDFSSLSHNEFEDLARDLVGREIDKRFEAFPEGPDDAMDGRHALAGGDIVLQAKHYHRSGFSALKSKMKSERTAIDGLAPSRYILVTSASLTPKNKTALAEIVGPALQGAGDIFGPGDLNALLRKYPEIEKAHQKLWAQSTPVLKSVIKEAFEEALGKSGPVPPVLANLLPPAQGTAPGAAGAPAVRDTIFLLKASPIDDEFALWLGPKLEAEGYRVFADILTLQPGDKLRRQVNQALQYRAAKVLLVLRDATLADQHVQDDLDIALEVAKEIDDPRFIIPLRLEQGKKVKGLGDAMPVDFVRGWGEGVASLLDALQRQKVPRSGGSAVIDPNWETFRRRGAVPIVDEAERLTSNWLRAAEAPEVIRYYESIGAIDSRLLDRAIEQFKYPCTLQGAGFITFADQTEINIAFASAGRFQMKHEIPLLDFVDNGYSKLGIGRQVASNLVIVMIKQAWFSFCREKGFVEYHYSNAVGFHASAAQVRTGQRIPWGRQGDQRSSVLRNVAKGHIWQFGVTALPYFWPFWHMKLKARVLFSLDNNTPAGLDIDDPKKLHRLRRSVCKGWRNKQWQGRMLAFLELLSGDSANIRLALAQNAELVIEAAPMLFTSPVSTALPDVLDAEEEEADVSTLGRPNNDDEADE
;
A
#
# COMPACT_ATOMS: atom_id res chain seq x y z
N MET A 1 7.83 -23.10 -35.82
CA MET A 1 7.32 -24.45 -35.50
C MET A 1 6.03 -24.68 -36.32
N ALA A 2 5.49 -25.90 -36.39
CA ALA A 2 4.17 -26.14 -37.00
C ALA A 2 3.27 -26.78 -35.93
N TYR A 3 2.13 -26.14 -35.67
CA TYR A 3 1.15 -26.51 -34.65
C TYR A 3 0.00 -27.29 -35.28
N ASP A 4 -0.44 -28.35 -34.61
CA ASP A 4 -1.64 -29.11 -34.98
C ASP A 4 -2.90 -28.64 -34.23
N PHE A 5 -2.74 -27.65 -33.34
CA PHE A 5 -3.76 -27.05 -32.49
C PHE A 5 -4.47 -28.02 -31.54
N SER A 6 -3.94 -29.24 -31.35
CA SER A 6 -4.56 -30.29 -30.54
C SER A 6 -4.64 -29.97 -29.04
N SER A 7 -3.82 -29.02 -28.58
CA SER A 7 -3.77 -28.56 -27.19
C SER A 7 -4.84 -27.51 -26.84
N LEU A 8 -5.57 -26.98 -27.83
CA LEU A 8 -6.58 -25.95 -27.62
C LEU A 8 -7.98 -26.56 -27.45
N SER A 9 -8.78 -25.98 -26.57
CA SER A 9 -10.23 -26.19 -26.54
C SER A 9 -10.93 -25.45 -27.69
N HIS A 10 -12.23 -25.65 -27.86
CA HIS A 10 -13.01 -24.99 -28.92
C HIS A 10 -12.97 -23.46 -28.75
N ASN A 11 -13.27 -22.96 -27.55
CA ASN A 11 -13.27 -21.52 -27.24
C ASN A 11 -11.88 -20.91 -27.43
N GLU A 12 -10.82 -21.60 -26.99
CA GLU A 12 -9.44 -21.11 -27.16
C GLU A 12 -9.02 -21.07 -28.64
N PHE A 13 -9.52 -22.01 -29.45
CA PHE A 13 -9.30 -21.98 -30.89
C PHE A 13 -10.07 -20.83 -31.57
N GLU A 14 -11.27 -20.52 -31.09
CA GLU A 14 -12.04 -19.36 -31.55
C GLU A 14 -11.33 -18.05 -31.24
N ASP A 15 -10.80 -17.90 -30.02
CA ASP A 15 -10.01 -16.73 -29.62
C ASP A 15 -8.76 -16.58 -30.48
N LEU A 16 -8.02 -17.66 -30.70
CA LEU A 16 -6.85 -17.66 -31.58
C LEU A 16 -7.22 -17.28 -33.02
N ALA A 17 -8.31 -17.84 -33.55
CA ALA A 17 -8.79 -17.54 -34.90
C ALA A 17 -9.17 -16.06 -35.04
N ARG A 18 -9.81 -15.49 -34.02
CA ARG A 18 -10.22 -14.08 -33.97
C ARG A 18 -9.01 -13.15 -34.02
N ASP A 19 -7.99 -13.43 -33.21
CA ASP A 19 -6.79 -12.62 -33.15
C ASP A 19 -5.98 -12.70 -34.45
N LEU A 20 -5.74 -13.90 -34.97
CA LEU A 20 -4.95 -14.10 -36.18
C LEU A 20 -5.62 -13.49 -37.41
N VAL A 21 -6.91 -13.80 -37.63
CA VAL A 21 -7.62 -13.28 -38.80
C VAL A 21 -7.87 -11.80 -38.66
N GLY A 22 -8.27 -11.33 -37.47
CA GLY A 22 -8.46 -9.90 -37.19
C GLY A 22 -7.20 -9.08 -37.49
N ARG A 23 -6.03 -9.61 -37.11
CA ARG A 23 -4.75 -8.98 -37.40
C ARG A 23 -4.38 -9.00 -38.89
N GLU A 24 -4.68 -10.09 -39.60
CA GLU A 24 -4.38 -10.21 -41.03
C GLU A 24 -5.20 -9.25 -41.89
N ILE A 25 -6.49 -9.05 -41.55
CA ILE A 25 -7.39 -8.18 -42.31
C ILE A 25 -7.50 -6.76 -41.75
N ASP A 26 -6.72 -6.46 -40.70
CA ASP A 26 -6.71 -5.19 -39.96
C ASP A 26 -8.11 -4.77 -39.46
N LYS A 27 -8.83 -5.72 -38.84
CA LYS A 27 -10.16 -5.54 -38.25
C LYS A 27 -10.26 -6.18 -36.87
N ARG A 28 -11.00 -5.53 -35.97
CA ARG A 28 -11.28 -6.07 -34.63
C ARG A 28 -12.63 -6.78 -34.63
N PHE A 29 -12.64 -8.08 -34.37
CA PHE A 29 -13.88 -8.85 -34.17
C PHE A 29 -14.34 -8.77 -32.71
N GLU A 30 -15.64 -8.66 -32.50
CA GLU A 30 -16.28 -8.76 -31.19
C GLU A 30 -16.40 -10.24 -30.78
N ALA A 31 -16.21 -10.53 -29.50
CA ALA A 31 -16.41 -11.85 -28.92
C ALA A 31 -17.78 -11.89 -28.23
N PHE A 32 -18.57 -12.94 -28.47
CA PHE A 32 -19.87 -13.14 -27.84
C PHE A 32 -19.76 -14.22 -26.74
N PRO A 33 -20.39 -14.03 -25.56
CA PRO A 33 -20.39 -15.03 -24.47
C PRO A 33 -21.26 -16.25 -24.79
N GLU A 34 -20.98 -17.39 -24.13
CA GLU A 34 -21.69 -18.67 -24.32
C GLU A 34 -23.22 -18.52 -24.13
N GLY A 35 -23.98 -18.85 -25.18
CA GLY A 35 -25.44 -18.85 -25.24
C GLY A 35 -25.93 -19.71 -26.41
N PRO A 36 -27.25 -19.93 -26.59
CA PRO A 36 -27.77 -20.77 -27.67
C PRO A 36 -27.28 -20.25 -29.04
N ASP A 37 -26.42 -21.04 -29.69
CA ASP A 37 -25.66 -20.70 -30.90
C ASP A 37 -26.49 -20.07 -32.03
N ASP A 38 -26.36 -18.77 -32.26
CA ASP A 38 -26.75 -18.09 -33.51
C ASP A 38 -25.69 -18.24 -34.63
N ALA A 39 -24.89 -19.31 -34.57
CA ALA A 39 -23.91 -19.71 -35.59
C ALA A 39 -22.83 -18.65 -35.92
N MET A 40 -22.36 -17.87 -34.94
CA MET A 40 -21.26 -16.89 -35.10
C MET A 40 -20.29 -16.91 -33.92
N ASP A 41 -18.99 -16.98 -34.20
CA ASP A 41 -17.94 -17.02 -33.17
C ASP A 41 -17.17 -15.67 -33.10
N GLY A 42 -17.42 -14.77 -34.06
CA GLY A 42 -17.04 -13.36 -34.03
C GLY A 42 -17.71 -12.53 -35.13
N ARG A 43 -17.99 -11.24 -34.85
CA ARG A 43 -18.58 -10.30 -35.82
C ARG A 43 -17.85 -8.96 -35.81
N HIS A 44 -17.70 -8.35 -36.97
CA HIS A 44 -17.25 -6.97 -37.12
C HIS A 44 -18.32 -6.17 -37.88
N ALA A 45 -18.99 -5.25 -37.18
CA ALA A 45 -20.09 -4.47 -37.74
C ALA A 45 -19.61 -3.15 -38.37
N LEU A 46 -20.07 -2.88 -39.59
CA LEU A 46 -19.80 -1.66 -40.35
C LEU A 46 -21.11 -1.15 -40.97
N ALA A 47 -21.21 0.16 -41.21
CA ALA A 47 -22.38 0.80 -41.84
C ALA A 47 -22.68 0.29 -43.28
N GLY A 48 -21.78 -0.49 -43.89
CA GLY A 48 -21.92 -1.11 -45.22
C GLY A 48 -22.14 -2.63 -45.20
N GLY A 49 -22.40 -3.24 -44.04
CA GLY A 49 -22.69 -4.68 -43.87
C GLY A 49 -21.62 -5.44 -43.08
N ASP A 50 -22.03 -6.47 -42.34
CA ASP A 50 -21.21 -7.17 -41.34
C ASP A 50 -20.21 -8.17 -41.93
N ILE A 51 -18.99 -8.20 -41.37
CA ILE A 51 -18.05 -9.29 -41.60
C ILE A 51 -18.23 -10.31 -40.48
N VAL A 52 -18.58 -11.54 -40.83
CA VAL A 52 -18.80 -12.63 -39.86
C VAL A 52 -17.65 -13.62 -39.95
N LEU A 53 -17.09 -13.96 -38.79
CA LEU A 53 -16.06 -14.98 -38.64
C LEU A 53 -16.65 -16.14 -37.84
N GLN A 54 -16.48 -17.35 -38.38
CA GLN A 54 -16.83 -18.58 -37.70
C GLN A 54 -15.60 -19.48 -37.60
N ALA A 55 -15.29 -19.94 -36.39
CA ALA A 55 -14.12 -20.74 -36.08
C ALA A 55 -14.55 -22.13 -35.58
N LYS A 56 -14.23 -23.16 -36.37
CA LYS A 56 -14.64 -24.54 -36.10
C LYS A 56 -13.44 -25.42 -35.78
N HIS A 57 -13.30 -25.77 -34.50
CA HIS A 57 -12.24 -26.65 -34.02
C HIS A 57 -12.55 -28.15 -34.26
N TYR A 58 -12.15 -28.70 -35.41
CA TYR A 58 -12.44 -30.08 -35.84
C TYR A 58 -11.18 -30.92 -36.07
N HIS A 59 -10.15 -30.71 -35.25
CA HIS A 59 -8.86 -31.43 -35.37
C HIS A 59 -9.03 -32.96 -35.22
N ARG A 60 -9.86 -33.43 -34.28
CA ARG A 60 -10.10 -34.87 -34.02
C ARG A 60 -11.13 -35.49 -34.95
N SER A 61 -12.22 -34.77 -35.21
CA SER A 61 -13.40 -35.27 -35.93
C SER A 61 -13.26 -35.20 -37.45
N GLY A 62 -12.32 -34.38 -37.95
CA GLY A 62 -11.93 -34.33 -39.36
C GLY A 62 -12.96 -33.68 -40.29
N PHE A 63 -12.63 -33.68 -41.59
CA PHE A 63 -13.36 -32.95 -42.62
C PHE A 63 -14.82 -33.41 -42.81
N SER A 64 -15.12 -34.70 -42.65
CA SER A 64 -16.47 -35.22 -42.87
C SER A 64 -17.47 -34.66 -41.84
N ALA A 65 -17.06 -34.54 -40.58
CA ALA A 65 -17.86 -33.96 -39.52
C ALA A 65 -18.05 -32.44 -39.74
N LEU A 66 -16.97 -31.73 -40.07
CA LEU A 66 -17.04 -30.30 -40.42
C LEU A 66 -18.00 -30.06 -41.59
N LYS A 67 -17.91 -30.86 -42.65
CA LYS A 67 -18.78 -30.76 -43.84
C LYS A 67 -20.25 -30.95 -43.48
N SER A 68 -20.57 -31.89 -42.59
CA SER A 68 -21.94 -32.12 -42.13
C SER A 68 -22.47 -30.94 -41.32
N LYS A 69 -21.65 -30.40 -40.41
CA LYS A 69 -22.01 -29.23 -39.58
C LYS A 69 -22.24 -27.98 -40.43
N MET A 70 -21.34 -27.68 -41.37
CA MET A 70 -21.49 -26.53 -42.26
C MET A 70 -22.74 -26.62 -43.15
N LYS A 71 -23.18 -27.83 -43.53
CA LYS A 71 -24.46 -28.01 -44.24
C LYS A 71 -25.66 -27.65 -43.37
N SER A 72 -25.64 -28.02 -42.09
CA SER A 72 -26.73 -27.67 -41.16
C SER A 72 -26.75 -26.17 -40.81
N GLU A 73 -25.59 -25.51 -40.84
CA GLU A 73 -25.47 -24.07 -40.52
C GLU A 73 -25.76 -23.17 -41.72
N ARG A 74 -25.89 -23.71 -42.93
CA ARG A 74 -26.10 -22.91 -44.15
C ARG A 74 -27.32 -21.98 -44.05
N THR A 75 -28.45 -22.48 -43.56
CA THR A 75 -29.66 -21.65 -43.42
C THR A 75 -29.46 -20.50 -42.42
N ALA A 76 -28.64 -20.70 -41.38
CA ALA A 76 -28.31 -19.66 -40.41
C ALA A 76 -27.37 -18.61 -41.03
N ILE A 77 -26.36 -19.04 -41.79
CA ILE A 77 -25.43 -18.15 -42.50
C ILE A 77 -26.17 -17.25 -43.49
N ASP A 78 -27.10 -17.81 -44.27
CA ASP A 78 -27.92 -17.02 -45.20
C ASP A 78 -28.81 -16.00 -44.46
N GLY A 79 -29.32 -16.35 -43.27
CA GLY A 79 -30.13 -15.47 -42.42
C GLY A 79 -29.38 -14.26 -41.87
N LEU A 80 -28.06 -14.36 -41.70
CA LEU A 80 -27.20 -13.27 -41.22
C LEU A 80 -26.92 -12.21 -42.29
N ALA A 81 -27.07 -12.55 -43.58
CA ALA A 81 -26.78 -11.69 -44.72
C ALA A 81 -25.44 -10.90 -44.63
N PRO A 82 -24.30 -11.54 -44.32
CA PRO A 82 -23.03 -10.84 -44.13
C PRO A 82 -22.46 -10.29 -45.45
N SER A 83 -21.74 -9.16 -45.38
CA SER A 83 -21.01 -8.58 -46.51
C SER A 83 -19.77 -9.41 -46.88
N ARG A 84 -19.22 -10.15 -45.91
CA ARG A 84 -18.17 -11.14 -46.08
C ARG A 84 -18.24 -12.16 -44.95
N TYR A 85 -18.16 -13.44 -45.29
CA TYR A 85 -18.09 -14.52 -44.33
C TYR A 85 -16.71 -15.18 -44.36
N ILE A 86 -16.13 -15.46 -43.20
CA ILE A 86 -14.80 -16.07 -43.05
C ILE A 86 -14.93 -17.33 -42.20
N LEU A 87 -14.43 -18.45 -42.72
CA LEU A 87 -14.40 -19.74 -42.01
C LEU A 87 -12.97 -20.09 -41.59
N VAL A 88 -12.76 -20.30 -40.30
CA VAL A 88 -11.48 -20.78 -39.76
C VAL A 88 -11.66 -22.20 -39.23
N THR A 89 -10.75 -23.12 -39.53
CA THR A 89 -10.85 -24.49 -39.01
C THR A 89 -9.51 -25.15 -38.72
N SER A 90 -9.49 -25.99 -37.67
CA SER A 90 -8.36 -26.89 -37.38
C SER A 90 -8.43 -28.23 -38.13
N ALA A 91 -9.45 -28.46 -38.96
CA ALA A 91 -9.50 -29.64 -39.83
C ALA A 91 -8.56 -29.47 -41.03
N SER A 92 -7.82 -30.53 -41.39
CA SER A 92 -6.94 -30.51 -42.55
C SER A 92 -7.71 -30.31 -43.86
N LEU A 93 -7.35 -29.28 -44.63
CA LEU A 93 -8.02 -28.91 -45.88
C LEU A 93 -7.15 -29.24 -47.09
N THR A 94 -7.72 -29.99 -48.04
CA THR A 94 -7.20 -30.13 -49.41
C THR A 94 -7.86 -29.13 -50.35
N PRO A 95 -7.31 -28.82 -51.53
CA PRO A 95 -7.97 -27.94 -52.51
C PRO A 95 -9.39 -28.39 -52.88
N LYS A 96 -9.61 -29.70 -52.99
CA LYS A 96 -10.93 -30.30 -53.23
C LYS A 96 -11.89 -30.08 -52.06
N ASN A 97 -11.41 -30.23 -50.83
CA ASN A 97 -12.18 -29.99 -49.61
C ASN A 97 -12.56 -28.51 -49.44
N LYS A 98 -11.64 -27.60 -49.78
CA LYS A 98 -11.85 -26.15 -49.73
C LYS A 98 -12.93 -25.72 -50.73
N THR A 99 -12.89 -26.26 -51.95
CA THR A 99 -13.91 -26.03 -52.98
C THR A 99 -15.29 -26.53 -52.51
N ALA A 100 -15.35 -27.73 -51.93
CA ALA A 100 -16.60 -28.29 -51.43
C ALA A 100 -17.19 -27.49 -50.24
N LEU A 101 -16.35 -26.90 -49.37
CA LEU A 101 -16.83 -26.00 -48.31
C LEU A 101 -17.32 -24.67 -48.86
N ALA A 102 -16.64 -24.12 -49.88
CA ALA A 102 -17.06 -22.89 -50.52
C ALA A 102 -18.46 -23.01 -51.15
N GLU A 103 -18.74 -24.14 -51.82
CA GLU A 103 -20.08 -24.44 -52.34
C GLU A 103 -21.14 -24.54 -51.23
N ILE A 104 -20.79 -25.15 -50.10
CA ILE A 104 -21.71 -25.34 -48.96
C ILE A 104 -22.04 -24.01 -48.30
N VAL A 105 -21.05 -23.14 -48.06
CA VAL A 105 -21.24 -21.84 -47.39
C VAL A 105 -21.91 -20.83 -48.33
N GLY A 106 -21.60 -20.85 -49.63
CA GLY A 106 -22.32 -20.09 -50.65
C GLY A 106 -21.82 -18.67 -50.90
N PRO A 107 -22.70 -17.77 -51.40
CA PRO A 107 -22.30 -16.49 -51.98
C PRO A 107 -21.78 -15.48 -50.95
N ALA A 108 -21.92 -15.76 -49.66
CA ALA A 108 -21.35 -14.96 -48.57
C ALA A 108 -19.80 -15.02 -48.52
N LEU A 109 -19.18 -16.03 -49.14
CA LEU A 109 -17.73 -16.10 -49.34
C LEU A 109 -17.32 -15.28 -50.57
N GLN A 110 -16.35 -14.38 -50.42
CA GLN A 110 -15.81 -13.62 -51.55
C GLN A 110 -14.83 -14.46 -52.38
N GLY A 111 -14.28 -15.53 -51.78
CA GLY A 111 -13.56 -16.57 -52.51
C GLY A 111 -12.97 -17.63 -51.59
N ALA A 112 -12.24 -18.59 -52.18
CA ALA A 112 -11.57 -19.64 -51.41
C ALA A 112 -10.47 -19.11 -50.47
N GLY A 113 -10.08 -17.84 -50.57
CA GLY A 113 -9.18 -17.17 -49.62
C GLY A 113 -9.80 -16.91 -48.24
N ASP A 114 -11.13 -16.91 -48.13
CA ASP A 114 -11.86 -16.67 -46.87
C ASP A 114 -12.02 -17.94 -46.01
N ILE A 115 -11.41 -19.05 -46.42
CA ILE A 115 -11.38 -20.29 -45.65
C ILE A 115 -9.94 -20.51 -45.18
N PHE A 116 -9.70 -20.43 -43.87
CA PHE A 116 -8.40 -20.61 -43.24
C PHE A 116 -8.29 -22.01 -42.65
N GLY A 117 -7.35 -22.80 -43.16
CA GLY A 117 -7.01 -24.11 -42.60
C GLY A 117 -5.81 -24.06 -41.65
N PRO A 118 -5.40 -25.21 -41.08
CA PRO A 118 -4.25 -25.28 -40.18
C PRO A 118 -2.95 -24.74 -40.77
N GLY A 119 -2.74 -24.94 -42.09
CA GLY A 119 -1.56 -24.43 -42.80
C GLY A 119 -1.52 -22.90 -42.84
N ASP A 120 -2.68 -22.29 -43.09
CA ASP A 120 -2.83 -20.83 -43.14
C ASP A 120 -2.63 -20.23 -41.73
N LEU A 121 -3.21 -20.84 -40.70
CA LEU A 121 -3.04 -20.41 -39.30
C LEU A 121 -1.58 -20.49 -38.84
N ASN A 122 -0.86 -21.54 -39.24
CA ASN A 122 0.57 -21.65 -38.97
C ASN A 122 1.41 -20.60 -39.71
N ALA A 123 1.00 -20.17 -40.90
CA ALA A 123 1.65 -19.08 -41.59
C ALA A 123 1.41 -17.73 -40.88
N LEU A 124 0.18 -17.49 -40.41
CA LEU A 124 -0.18 -16.30 -39.63
C LEU A 124 0.59 -16.24 -38.30
N LEU A 125 0.73 -17.37 -37.58
CA LEU A 125 1.53 -17.42 -36.35
C LEU A 125 3.01 -17.05 -36.58
N ARG A 126 3.59 -17.46 -37.71
CA ARG A 126 4.97 -17.04 -38.08
C ARG A 126 5.07 -15.56 -38.41
N LYS A 127 3.99 -14.97 -38.94
CA LYS A 127 3.91 -13.55 -39.29
C LYS A 127 3.66 -12.67 -38.06
N TYR A 128 2.94 -13.19 -37.06
CA TYR A 128 2.52 -12.49 -35.84
C TYR A 128 2.97 -13.24 -34.57
N PRO A 129 4.29 -13.26 -34.27
CA PRO A 129 4.84 -14.00 -33.13
C PRO A 129 4.35 -13.48 -31.76
N GLU A 130 3.87 -12.24 -31.70
CA GLU A 130 3.23 -11.68 -30.49
C GLU A 130 1.91 -12.37 -30.13
N ILE A 131 1.12 -12.80 -31.13
CA ILE A 131 -0.12 -13.55 -30.91
C ILE A 131 0.23 -14.96 -30.43
N GLU A 132 1.29 -15.57 -31.00
CA GLU A 132 1.81 -16.85 -30.50
C GLU A 132 2.16 -16.75 -29.00
N LYS A 133 2.86 -15.69 -28.56
CA LYS A 133 3.20 -15.47 -27.15
C LYS A 133 1.96 -15.31 -26.25
N ALA A 134 0.93 -14.59 -26.71
CA ALA A 134 -0.29 -14.35 -25.93
C ALA A 134 -1.11 -15.62 -25.63
N HIS A 135 -1.04 -16.63 -26.52
CA HIS A 135 -1.81 -17.87 -26.40
C HIS A 135 -1.00 -18.98 -25.70
N GLN A 136 -0.90 -18.92 -24.36
CA GLN A 136 0.00 -19.75 -23.53
C GLN A 136 -0.05 -21.26 -23.83
N LYS A 137 -1.24 -21.83 -24.02
CA LYS A 137 -1.41 -23.28 -24.26
C LYS A 137 -0.89 -23.76 -25.62
N LEU A 138 -0.57 -22.84 -26.53
CA LEU A 138 0.00 -23.14 -27.84
C LEU A 138 1.50 -23.52 -27.71
N TRP A 139 2.22 -22.89 -26.78
CA TRP A 139 3.65 -23.08 -26.57
C TRP A 139 4.03 -23.63 -25.19
N ALA A 140 3.07 -23.86 -24.29
CA ALA A 140 3.33 -24.43 -22.96
C ALA A 140 4.10 -25.77 -23.00
N GLN A 141 3.96 -26.55 -24.07
CA GLN A 141 4.69 -27.80 -24.28
C GLN A 141 5.94 -27.64 -25.19
N SER A 142 6.20 -26.43 -25.67
CA SER A 142 7.32 -26.10 -26.55
C SER A 142 8.50 -25.57 -25.75
N THR A 143 9.39 -26.47 -25.35
CA THR A 143 10.65 -26.14 -24.65
C THR A 143 11.46 -25.01 -25.32
N PRO A 144 11.55 -24.92 -26.67
CA PRO A 144 12.26 -23.82 -27.33
C PRO A 144 11.62 -22.44 -27.12
N VAL A 145 10.29 -22.35 -27.17
CA VAL A 145 9.56 -21.08 -26.98
C VAL A 145 9.54 -20.70 -25.50
N LEU A 146 9.36 -21.68 -24.61
CA LEU A 146 9.49 -21.46 -23.17
C LEU A 146 10.90 -20.94 -22.81
N LYS A 147 11.95 -21.51 -23.41
CA LYS A 147 13.32 -21.02 -23.24
C LYS A 147 13.51 -19.58 -23.75
N SER A 148 12.88 -19.18 -24.86
CA SER A 148 13.02 -17.81 -25.35
C SER A 148 12.25 -16.82 -24.48
N VAL A 149 11.04 -17.16 -24.02
CA VAL A 149 10.25 -16.33 -23.11
C VAL A 149 10.93 -16.19 -21.76
N ILE A 150 11.45 -17.29 -21.19
CA ILE A 150 12.23 -17.26 -19.95
C ILE A 150 13.52 -16.46 -20.17
N LYS A 151 14.23 -16.64 -21.29
CA LYS A 151 15.46 -15.89 -21.57
C LYS A 151 15.18 -14.40 -21.72
N GLU A 152 14.14 -14.00 -22.44
CA GLU A 152 13.74 -12.60 -22.57
C GLU A 152 13.32 -12.01 -21.21
N ALA A 153 12.48 -12.72 -20.45
CA ALA A 153 12.07 -12.29 -19.11
C ALA A 153 13.26 -12.22 -18.13
N PHE A 154 14.24 -13.12 -18.28
CA PHE A 154 15.46 -13.15 -17.48
C PHE A 154 16.43 -12.04 -17.88
N GLU A 155 16.56 -11.74 -19.18
CA GLU A 155 17.35 -10.61 -19.69
C GLU A 155 16.71 -9.25 -19.35
N GLU A 156 15.39 -9.17 -19.28
CA GLU A 156 14.63 -8.01 -18.82
C GLU A 156 14.75 -7.83 -17.29
N ALA A 157 14.66 -8.92 -16.52
CA ALA A 157 14.81 -8.90 -15.07
C ALA A 157 16.24 -8.65 -14.58
N LEU A 158 17.26 -9.06 -15.33
CA LEU A 158 18.66 -8.82 -14.97
C LEU A 158 19.17 -7.44 -15.40
N GLY A 159 18.42 -6.74 -16.26
CA GLY A 159 18.95 -5.60 -17.01
C GLY A 159 20.05 -6.07 -17.96
N LYS A 160 20.14 -5.46 -19.15
CA LYS A 160 21.35 -5.66 -19.97
C LYS A 160 22.54 -5.27 -19.10
N SER A 161 23.54 -6.16 -18.97
CA SER A 161 24.88 -5.76 -18.55
C SER A 161 25.24 -4.55 -19.40
N GLY A 162 25.29 -3.38 -18.76
CA GLY A 162 25.81 -2.20 -19.42
C GLY A 162 27.19 -2.54 -19.97
N PRO A 163 27.66 -1.87 -21.03
CA PRO A 163 29.07 -1.94 -21.38
C PRO A 163 29.88 -1.68 -20.10
N VAL A 164 30.99 -2.41 -19.95
CA VAL A 164 31.96 -2.25 -18.85
C VAL A 164 32.01 -0.77 -18.48
N PRO A 165 31.73 -0.39 -17.21
CA PRO A 165 31.74 0.99 -16.82
C PRO A 165 33.03 1.64 -17.35
N PRO A 166 32.96 2.82 -17.99
CA PRO A 166 34.15 3.50 -18.54
C PRO A 166 35.24 3.77 -17.49
N VAL A 167 34.94 3.48 -16.22
CA VAL A 167 35.86 3.21 -15.11
C VAL A 167 37.10 2.41 -15.55
N LEU A 168 37.00 1.30 -16.30
CA LEU A 168 38.19 0.47 -16.59
C LEU A 168 39.02 0.94 -17.79
N ALA A 169 38.44 1.64 -18.76
CA ALA A 169 39.20 2.12 -19.93
C ALA A 169 40.09 3.33 -19.62
N ASN A 170 39.77 4.10 -18.57
CA ASN A 170 40.48 5.33 -18.19
C ASN A 170 41.26 5.23 -16.86
N LEU A 171 41.45 4.01 -16.32
CA LEU A 171 42.21 3.75 -15.09
C LEU A 171 43.68 3.35 -15.33
N LEU A 172 44.10 3.19 -16.59
CA LEU A 172 45.51 3.03 -16.92
C LEU A 172 46.10 4.40 -17.30
N PRO A 173 47.30 4.76 -16.84
CA PRO A 173 48.06 5.79 -17.52
C PRO A 173 48.28 5.34 -18.97
N PRO A 174 48.46 6.25 -19.95
CA PRO A 174 48.90 5.84 -21.27
C PRO A 174 50.13 4.94 -21.09
N ALA A 175 50.12 3.77 -21.74
CA ALA A 175 51.23 2.83 -21.69
C ALA A 175 52.53 3.64 -21.89
N GLN A 176 53.45 3.54 -20.93
CA GLN A 176 54.79 4.12 -21.05
C GLN A 176 55.44 3.48 -22.27
N GLY A 177 55.32 4.17 -23.39
CA GLY A 177 55.66 3.66 -24.72
C GLY A 177 55.67 4.76 -25.77
N THR A 178 55.92 6.01 -25.39
CA THR A 178 56.28 7.09 -26.32
C THR A 178 57.13 8.12 -25.60
N ALA A 179 58.40 8.23 -26.04
CA ALA A 179 59.40 9.30 -25.88
C ALA A 179 59.48 10.09 -24.53
N PRO A 180 60.69 10.32 -23.99
CA PRO A 180 60.87 11.13 -22.79
C PRO A 180 60.52 12.60 -23.11
N GLY A 181 59.41 13.12 -22.58
CA GLY A 181 59.10 14.56 -22.66
C GLY A 181 57.63 15.01 -22.57
N ALA A 182 56.62 14.14 -22.56
CA ALA A 182 55.22 14.58 -22.52
C ALA A 182 54.61 14.42 -21.11
N ALA A 183 54.51 15.51 -20.36
CA ALA A 183 53.70 15.58 -19.14
C ALA A 183 52.22 15.45 -19.52
N GLY A 184 51.59 14.31 -19.18
CA GLY A 184 50.16 14.08 -19.37
C GLY A 184 49.32 15.01 -18.49
N ALA A 185 48.21 15.51 -19.02
CA ALA A 185 47.28 16.35 -18.26
C ALA A 185 46.80 15.62 -16.98
N PRO A 186 46.67 16.31 -15.84
CA PRO A 186 46.26 15.70 -14.58
C PRO A 186 44.85 15.09 -14.71
N ALA A 187 44.66 13.90 -14.15
CA ALA A 187 43.36 13.24 -14.13
C ALA A 187 42.31 14.12 -13.43
N VAL A 188 41.11 14.21 -14.01
CA VAL A 188 40.01 14.99 -13.44
C VAL A 188 39.55 14.34 -12.13
N ARG A 189 39.59 15.11 -11.04
CA ARG A 189 39.03 14.71 -9.75
C ARG A 189 37.51 14.85 -9.78
N ASP A 190 36.82 13.74 -9.98
CA ASP A 190 35.38 13.67 -10.24
C ASP A 190 34.61 12.75 -9.27
N THR A 191 35.30 12.18 -8.27
CA THR A 191 34.77 11.09 -7.45
C THR A 191 34.61 11.47 -5.98
N ILE A 192 33.48 11.15 -5.36
CA ILE A 192 33.31 11.16 -3.92
C ILE A 192 33.81 9.82 -3.36
N PHE A 193 34.83 9.87 -2.51
CA PHE A 193 35.43 8.69 -1.91
C PHE A 193 34.82 8.44 -0.52
N LEU A 194 34.18 7.30 -0.30
CA LEU A 194 33.71 6.86 1.02
C LEU A 194 34.85 6.15 1.76
N LEU A 195 35.49 6.84 2.70
CA LEU A 195 36.52 6.28 3.55
C LEU A 195 35.86 5.64 4.78
N LYS A 196 35.87 4.31 4.81
CA LYS A 196 35.13 3.48 5.78
C LYS A 196 35.88 2.20 6.13
N ALA A 197 35.52 1.54 7.23
CA ALA A 197 36.04 0.23 7.61
C ALA A 197 35.13 -0.89 7.09
N SER A 198 35.73 -1.95 6.54
CA SER A 198 35.00 -3.12 6.03
C SER A 198 35.23 -4.32 6.96
N PRO A 199 34.19 -5.05 7.38
CA PRO A 199 32.79 -4.94 6.96
C PRO A 199 31.92 -4.00 7.81
N ILE A 200 32.49 -3.37 8.84
CA ILE A 200 31.77 -2.64 9.91
C ILE A 200 30.82 -1.57 9.36
N ASP A 201 31.24 -0.85 8.33
CA ASP A 201 30.52 0.28 7.74
C ASP A 201 29.88 -0.05 6.39
N ASP A 202 29.90 -1.32 5.97
CA ASP A 202 29.38 -1.74 4.67
C ASP A 202 27.90 -1.39 4.52
N GLU A 203 27.08 -1.65 5.54
CA GLU A 203 25.65 -1.34 5.52
C GLU A 203 25.40 0.16 5.29
N PHE A 204 26.18 1.02 5.95
CA PHE A 204 26.05 2.46 5.81
C PHE A 204 26.52 2.93 4.43
N ALA A 205 27.64 2.42 3.92
CA ALA A 205 28.12 2.78 2.59
C ALA A 205 27.19 2.27 1.48
N LEU A 206 26.65 1.06 1.61
CA LEU A 206 25.65 0.50 0.71
C LEU A 206 24.34 1.31 0.73
N TRP A 207 24.00 1.95 1.86
CA TRP A 207 22.86 2.84 1.96
C TRP A 207 23.12 4.25 1.40
N LEU A 208 24.31 4.81 1.65
CA LEU A 208 24.65 6.19 1.29
C LEU A 208 25.09 6.33 -0.17
N GLY A 209 25.94 5.43 -0.66
CA GLY A 209 26.51 5.50 -2.01
C GLY A 209 25.46 5.65 -3.10
N PRO A 210 24.47 4.75 -3.19
CA PRO A 210 23.41 4.83 -4.20
C PRO A 210 22.56 6.10 -4.14
N LYS A 211 22.44 6.74 -2.97
CA LYS A 211 21.74 8.04 -2.84
C LYS A 211 22.56 9.17 -3.44
N LEU A 212 23.86 9.15 -3.24
CA LEU A 212 24.77 10.11 -3.88
C LEU A 212 24.81 9.88 -5.40
N GLU A 213 24.82 8.63 -5.85
CA GLU A 213 24.73 8.27 -7.27
C GLU A 213 23.43 8.74 -7.93
N ALA A 214 22.30 8.59 -7.23
CA ALA A 214 21.00 9.08 -7.68
C ALA A 214 20.98 10.62 -7.88
N GLU A 215 21.78 11.35 -7.10
CA GLU A 215 21.96 12.80 -7.22
C GLU A 215 23.02 13.19 -8.28
N GLY A 216 23.53 12.21 -9.02
CA GLY A 216 24.47 12.37 -10.13
C GLY A 216 25.95 12.41 -9.71
N TYR A 217 26.27 12.18 -8.44
CA TYR A 217 27.66 12.07 -7.98
C TYR A 217 28.25 10.73 -8.36
N ARG A 218 29.55 10.72 -8.67
CA ARG A 218 30.30 9.47 -8.82
C ARG A 218 30.83 9.07 -7.45
N VAL A 219 30.57 7.84 -7.02
CA VAL A 219 30.99 7.35 -5.69
C VAL A 219 32.02 6.25 -5.84
N PHE A 220 33.01 6.24 -4.93
CA PHE A 220 33.92 5.12 -4.74
C PHE A 220 33.80 4.63 -3.29
N ALA A 221 33.54 3.34 -3.13
CA ALA A 221 33.77 2.59 -1.91
C ALA A 221 34.26 1.20 -2.34
N ASP A 222 35.12 0.57 -1.55
CA ASP A 222 35.63 -0.77 -1.86
C ASP A 222 34.49 -1.78 -2.16
N ILE A 223 33.45 -1.80 -1.33
CA ILE A 223 32.27 -2.70 -1.45
C ILE A 223 31.36 -2.38 -2.65
N LEU A 224 31.43 -1.14 -3.17
CA LEU A 224 30.63 -0.69 -4.31
C LEU A 224 31.39 -0.85 -5.64
N THR A 225 32.70 -0.65 -5.62
CA THR A 225 33.48 -0.43 -6.84
C THR A 225 34.41 -1.59 -7.18
N LEU A 226 34.96 -2.29 -6.20
CA LEU A 226 35.97 -3.33 -6.45
C LEU A 226 35.34 -4.67 -6.79
N GLN A 227 36.05 -5.46 -7.61
CA GLN A 227 35.64 -6.77 -8.08
C GLN A 227 36.60 -7.86 -7.60
N PRO A 228 36.16 -9.12 -7.51
CA PRO A 228 37.05 -10.24 -7.22
C PRO A 228 38.24 -10.29 -8.19
N GLY A 229 39.47 -10.31 -7.66
CA GLY A 229 40.72 -10.29 -8.44
C GLY A 229 41.42 -8.92 -8.46
N ASP A 230 40.76 -7.87 -8.01
CA ASP A 230 41.33 -6.54 -7.88
C ASP A 230 42.43 -6.44 -6.81
N LYS A 231 43.44 -5.60 -7.07
CA LYS A 231 44.47 -5.27 -6.09
C LYS A 231 43.98 -4.14 -5.19
N LEU A 232 43.17 -4.49 -4.19
CA LEU A 232 42.45 -3.56 -3.30
C LEU A 232 43.26 -2.33 -2.90
N ARG A 233 44.40 -2.49 -2.20
CA ARG A 233 45.21 -1.34 -1.72
C ARG A 233 45.70 -0.44 -2.85
N ARG A 234 46.08 -1.02 -3.99
CA ARG A 234 46.56 -0.23 -5.15
C ARG A 234 45.44 0.64 -5.70
N GLN A 235 44.24 0.11 -5.83
CA GLN A 235 43.11 0.83 -6.41
C GLN A 235 42.54 1.88 -5.46
N VAL A 236 42.43 1.55 -4.17
CA VAL A 236 42.08 2.49 -3.09
C VAL A 236 43.01 3.70 -3.14
N ASN A 237 44.33 3.49 -3.09
CA ASN A 237 45.31 4.57 -3.11
C ASN A 237 45.24 5.41 -4.39
N GLN A 238 45.09 4.76 -5.55
CA GLN A 238 44.98 5.47 -6.84
C GLN A 238 43.70 6.32 -6.92
N ALA A 239 42.57 5.78 -6.47
CA ALA A 239 41.30 6.51 -6.45
C ALA A 239 41.38 7.71 -5.49
N LEU A 240 41.95 7.51 -4.30
CA LEU A 240 42.09 8.56 -3.29
C LEU A 240 43.03 9.69 -3.75
N GLN A 241 44.20 9.35 -4.28
CA GLN A 241 45.22 10.33 -4.68
C GLN A 241 44.83 11.13 -5.94
N TYR A 242 44.29 10.45 -6.95
CA TYR A 242 44.17 11.01 -8.29
C TYR A 242 42.74 11.29 -8.75
N ARG A 243 41.72 10.71 -8.11
CA ARG A 243 40.31 10.80 -8.57
C ARG A 243 39.36 11.43 -7.56
N ALA A 244 39.67 11.34 -6.27
CA ALA A 244 38.81 11.90 -5.24
C ALA A 244 38.71 13.43 -5.37
N ALA A 245 37.48 13.91 -5.54
CA ALA A 245 37.09 15.31 -5.43
C ALA A 245 36.76 15.69 -3.98
N LYS A 246 36.18 14.76 -3.23
CA LYS A 246 35.95 14.83 -1.79
C LYS A 246 36.11 13.45 -1.18
N VAL A 247 36.52 13.40 0.09
CA VAL A 247 36.59 12.19 0.91
C VAL A 247 35.55 12.33 2.02
N LEU A 248 34.62 11.40 2.10
CA LEU A 248 33.66 11.32 3.20
C LEU A 248 34.17 10.27 4.20
N LEU A 249 34.61 10.72 5.37
CA LEU A 249 35.14 9.84 6.41
C LEU A 249 34.01 9.39 7.33
N VAL A 250 33.75 8.10 7.43
CA VAL A 250 32.81 7.54 8.40
C VAL A 250 33.41 7.62 9.80
N LEU A 251 32.74 8.31 10.72
CA LEU A 251 33.19 8.46 12.11
C LEU A 251 32.43 7.51 13.04
N ARG A 252 33.12 6.43 13.39
CA ARG A 252 32.86 5.55 14.54
C ARG A 252 34.19 5.19 15.19
N ASP A 253 34.18 4.92 16.49
CA ASP A 253 35.36 4.48 17.24
C ASP A 253 35.92 3.17 16.64
N ALA A 254 35.05 2.26 16.18
CA ALA A 254 35.46 1.03 15.51
C ALA A 254 36.11 1.29 14.12
N THR A 255 35.59 2.24 13.35
CA THR A 255 36.17 2.65 12.05
C THR A 255 37.55 3.27 12.24
N LEU A 256 37.70 4.14 13.24
CA LEU A 256 38.97 4.81 13.53
C LEU A 256 40.01 3.88 14.15
N ALA A 257 39.60 2.73 14.71
CA ALA A 257 40.52 1.71 15.20
C ALA A 257 41.15 0.86 14.08
N ASP A 258 40.64 0.92 12.85
CA ASP A 258 41.19 0.19 11.71
C ASP A 258 42.46 0.88 11.17
N GLN A 259 43.58 0.16 11.17
CA GLN A 259 44.87 0.69 10.69
C GLN A 259 44.85 1.05 9.21
N HIS A 260 44.12 0.30 8.37
CA HIS A 260 44.04 0.61 6.94
C HIS A 260 43.30 1.93 6.71
N VAL A 261 42.27 2.21 7.51
CA VAL A 261 41.55 3.50 7.46
C VAL A 261 42.45 4.63 7.92
N GLN A 262 43.31 4.41 8.92
CA GLN A 262 44.30 5.42 9.35
C GLN A 262 45.33 5.70 8.24
N ASP A 263 45.87 4.65 7.60
CA ASP A 263 46.82 4.80 6.50
C ASP A 263 46.19 5.57 5.31
N ASP A 264 44.94 5.27 4.98
CA ASP A 264 44.21 5.94 3.91
C ASP A 264 43.83 7.38 4.31
N LEU A 265 43.53 7.63 5.58
CA LEU A 265 43.31 8.99 6.10
C LEU A 265 44.57 9.85 6.00
N ASP A 266 45.74 9.31 6.29
CA ASP A 266 47.02 10.02 6.15
C ASP A 266 47.25 10.43 4.69
N ILE A 267 46.99 9.52 3.74
CA ILE A 267 47.04 9.84 2.30
C ILE A 267 46.03 10.95 1.96
N ALA A 268 44.80 10.88 2.47
CA ALA A 268 43.79 11.90 2.20
C ALA A 268 44.20 13.28 2.76
N LEU A 269 44.85 13.32 3.93
CA LEU A 269 45.36 14.55 4.56
C LEU A 269 46.54 15.15 3.77
N GLU A 270 47.41 14.31 3.20
CA GLU A 270 48.47 14.77 2.29
C GLU A 270 47.86 15.35 1.01
N VAL A 271 46.93 14.64 0.38
CA VAL A 271 46.23 15.11 -0.84
C VAL A 271 45.50 16.42 -0.57
N ALA A 272 44.84 16.58 0.58
CA ALA A 272 44.15 17.82 0.95
C ALA A 272 45.10 19.03 0.96
N LYS A 273 46.35 18.84 1.42
CA LYS A 273 47.39 19.88 1.41
C LYS A 273 47.91 20.15 0.00
N GLU A 274 48.12 19.09 -0.79
CA GLU A 274 48.62 19.21 -2.17
C GLU A 274 47.66 19.98 -3.09
N ILE A 275 46.35 19.78 -2.91
CA ILE A 275 45.32 20.45 -3.73
C ILE A 275 44.80 21.76 -3.10
N ASP A 276 45.33 22.13 -1.93
CA ASP A 276 44.93 23.31 -1.13
C ASP A 276 43.41 23.40 -0.88
N ASP A 277 42.79 22.27 -0.51
CA ASP A 277 41.36 22.21 -0.16
C ASP A 277 41.18 21.84 1.33
N PRO A 278 40.94 22.83 2.21
CA PRO A 278 40.77 22.58 3.65
C PRO A 278 39.48 21.81 3.98
N ARG A 279 38.57 21.65 3.01
CA ARG A 279 37.32 20.88 3.15
C ARG A 279 37.34 19.61 2.29
N PHE A 280 38.51 19.14 1.90
CA PHE A 280 38.63 17.93 1.09
C PHE A 280 38.02 16.72 1.77
N ILE A 281 38.25 16.59 3.08
CA ILE A 281 37.69 15.53 3.91
C ILE A 281 36.47 16.08 4.67
N ILE A 282 35.33 15.41 4.54
CA ILE A 282 34.07 15.74 5.21
C ILE A 282 33.76 14.62 6.20
N PRO A 283 33.81 14.86 7.52
CA PRO A 283 33.53 13.82 8.51
C PRO A 283 32.02 13.54 8.61
N LEU A 284 31.62 12.28 8.62
CA LEU A 284 30.24 11.82 8.78
C LEU A 284 30.08 11.17 10.15
N ARG A 285 29.39 11.83 11.09
CA ARG A 285 29.23 11.36 12.46
C ARG A 285 28.08 10.37 12.60
N LEU A 286 28.37 9.09 12.82
CA LEU A 286 27.36 8.04 13.01
C LEU A 286 27.11 7.68 14.48
N GLU A 287 28.05 7.99 15.36
CA GLU A 287 27.91 7.84 16.81
C GLU A 287 28.57 9.00 17.55
N GLN A 288 28.36 9.09 18.87
CA GLN A 288 29.15 10.01 19.69
C GLN A 288 30.57 9.45 19.80
N GLY A 289 31.54 10.16 19.23
CA GLY A 289 32.91 9.66 19.10
C GLY A 289 33.96 10.73 19.26
N LYS A 290 35.22 10.30 19.25
CA LYS A 290 36.40 11.14 19.49
C LYS A 290 36.72 12.05 18.30
N LYS A 291 37.38 13.17 18.58
CA LYS A 291 37.94 14.03 17.53
C LYS A 291 39.03 13.30 16.77
N VAL A 292 39.05 13.44 15.45
CA VAL A 292 40.06 12.82 14.59
C VAL A 292 41.27 13.74 14.46
N LYS A 293 42.47 13.19 14.67
CA LYS A 293 43.72 13.91 14.51
C LYS A 293 43.92 14.32 13.04
N GLY A 294 44.42 15.52 12.79
CA GLY A 294 44.66 16.03 11.42
C GLY A 294 43.46 16.70 10.75
N LEU A 295 42.23 16.48 11.24
CA LEU A 295 41.02 17.12 10.72
C LEU A 295 40.61 18.41 11.46
N GLY A 296 41.39 18.85 12.45
CA GLY A 296 41.16 20.10 13.18
C GLY A 296 39.79 20.15 13.89
N ASP A 297 39.15 21.33 13.84
CA ASP A 297 37.79 21.60 14.30
C ASP A 297 36.73 21.45 13.18
N ALA A 298 37.03 20.67 12.13
CA ALA A 298 36.10 20.42 11.03
C ALA A 298 34.73 19.96 11.56
N MET A 299 33.69 20.67 11.14
CA MET A 299 32.32 20.37 11.55
C MET A 299 31.82 19.12 10.83
N PRO A 300 31.43 18.05 11.56
CA PRO A 300 30.92 16.84 10.94
C PRO A 300 29.48 17.02 10.45
N VAL A 301 29.10 16.25 9.44
CA VAL A 301 27.69 16.04 9.10
C VAL A 301 27.11 15.01 10.09
N ASP A 302 25.99 15.36 10.74
CA ASP A 302 25.40 14.54 11.79
C ASP A 302 24.43 13.48 11.23
N PHE A 303 24.80 12.21 11.38
CA PHE A 303 23.95 11.06 11.06
C PHE A 303 23.36 10.39 12.32
N VAL A 304 23.69 10.86 13.53
CA VAL A 304 23.19 10.31 14.81
C VAL A 304 21.70 10.59 15.00
N ARG A 305 21.25 11.79 14.61
CA ARG A 305 19.83 12.21 14.73
C ARG A 305 18.92 11.47 13.75
N GLY A 306 19.48 11.05 12.61
CA GLY A 306 18.84 10.20 11.62
C GLY A 306 19.54 10.30 10.29
N TRP A 307 19.62 9.19 9.56
CA TRP A 307 20.36 9.16 8.30
C TRP A 307 19.75 10.05 7.21
N GLY A 308 18.42 10.22 7.20
CA GLY A 308 17.74 11.12 6.27
C GLY A 308 18.13 12.60 6.44
N GLU A 309 18.18 13.08 7.68
CA GLU A 309 18.63 14.45 7.99
C GLU A 309 20.11 14.63 7.64
N GLY A 310 20.95 13.64 7.96
CA GLY A 310 22.37 13.63 7.63
C GLY A 310 22.62 13.71 6.12
N VAL A 311 21.90 12.91 5.32
CA VAL A 311 22.00 12.96 3.85
C VAL A 311 21.58 14.31 3.29
N ALA A 312 20.49 14.90 3.79
CA ALA A 312 20.03 16.20 3.31
C ALA A 312 21.09 17.29 3.55
N SER A 313 21.68 17.30 4.74
CA SER A 313 22.77 18.21 5.12
C SER A 313 24.04 17.97 4.28
N LEU A 314 24.41 16.70 4.06
CA LEU A 314 25.54 16.34 3.22
C LEU A 314 25.35 16.82 1.77
N LEU A 315 24.18 16.61 1.18
CA LEU A 315 23.88 17.03 -0.20
C LEU A 315 23.96 18.56 -0.36
N ASP A 316 23.39 19.32 0.58
CA ASP A 316 23.52 20.78 0.60
C ASP A 316 25.00 21.21 0.71
N ALA A 317 25.79 20.54 1.56
CA ALA A 317 27.22 20.81 1.69
C ALA A 317 28.00 20.51 0.40
N LEU A 318 27.75 19.37 -0.25
CA LEU A 318 28.39 18.99 -1.52
C LEU A 318 28.02 19.96 -2.65
N GLN A 319 26.76 20.39 -2.71
CA GLN A 319 26.29 21.37 -3.70
C GLN A 319 26.92 22.75 -3.49
N ARG A 320 26.96 23.25 -2.25
CA ARG A 320 27.63 24.53 -1.92
C ARG A 320 29.12 24.51 -2.22
N GLN A 321 29.75 23.36 -2.03
CA GLN A 321 31.16 23.14 -2.35
C GLN A 321 31.41 22.85 -3.84
N LYS A 322 30.37 22.87 -4.68
CA LYS A 322 30.45 22.66 -6.14
C LYS A 322 31.16 21.37 -6.51
N VAL A 323 30.92 20.31 -5.73
CA VAL A 323 31.49 18.98 -6.02
C VAL A 323 30.99 18.50 -7.38
N PRO A 324 31.87 17.98 -8.27
CA PRO A 324 31.48 17.54 -9.60
C PRO A 324 30.34 16.51 -9.57
N ARG A 325 29.32 16.73 -10.39
CA ARG A 325 28.21 15.80 -10.62
C ARG A 325 27.84 15.76 -12.09
N SER A 326 27.35 14.61 -12.54
CA SER A 326 26.94 14.37 -13.92
C SER A 326 25.58 15.02 -14.18
N GLY A 327 25.43 15.75 -15.28
CA GLY A 327 24.13 16.32 -15.71
C GLY A 327 23.25 15.36 -16.53
N GLY A 328 23.74 14.14 -16.81
CA GLY A 328 23.01 13.09 -17.53
C GLY A 328 22.11 12.26 -16.61
N SER A 329 21.50 11.19 -17.15
CA SER A 329 20.73 10.23 -16.33
C SER A 329 21.62 9.64 -15.24
N ALA A 330 21.19 9.72 -13.99
CA ALA A 330 21.88 9.10 -12.87
C ALA A 330 22.08 7.60 -13.14
N VAL A 331 23.33 7.14 -13.09
CA VAL A 331 23.68 5.72 -13.17
C VAL A 331 23.85 5.24 -11.75
N ILE A 332 22.83 4.56 -11.23
CA ILE A 332 22.84 3.95 -9.90
C ILE A 332 23.35 2.52 -10.05
N ASP A 333 24.18 2.04 -9.11
CA ASP A 333 24.62 0.64 -9.10
C ASP A 333 23.40 -0.31 -9.18
N PRO A 334 23.32 -1.22 -10.17
CA PRO A 334 22.17 -2.13 -10.34
C PRO A 334 21.98 -3.11 -9.16
N ASN A 335 23.03 -3.38 -8.38
CA ASN A 335 22.94 -4.18 -7.17
C ASN A 335 22.20 -3.45 -6.05
N TRP A 336 22.01 -2.13 -6.14
CA TRP A 336 21.22 -1.35 -5.18
C TRP A 336 19.76 -1.79 -5.15
N GLU A 337 19.12 -1.97 -6.31
CA GLU A 337 17.72 -2.42 -6.34
C GLU A 337 17.59 -3.81 -5.73
N THR A 338 18.54 -4.69 -6.05
CA THR A 338 18.64 -6.03 -5.47
C THR A 338 18.85 -5.97 -3.95
N PHE A 339 19.69 -5.06 -3.45
CA PHE A 339 19.94 -4.85 -2.03
C PHE A 339 18.70 -4.27 -1.32
N ARG A 340 18.02 -3.29 -1.91
CA ARG A 340 16.80 -2.70 -1.36
C ARG A 340 15.65 -3.71 -1.27
N ARG A 341 15.65 -4.70 -2.16
CA ARG A 341 14.72 -5.84 -2.13
C ARG A 341 15.12 -6.92 -1.12
N ARG A 342 16.36 -6.93 -0.58
CA ARG A 342 16.75 -7.89 0.48
C ARG A 342 15.95 -7.59 1.75
N GLY A 343 15.05 -8.51 2.10
CA GLY A 343 14.15 -8.36 3.26
C GLY A 343 12.90 -7.53 2.98
N ALA A 344 12.68 -7.07 1.74
CA ALA A 344 11.40 -6.49 1.38
C ALA A 344 10.32 -7.58 1.42
N VAL A 345 9.20 -7.28 2.07
CA VAL A 345 8.03 -8.16 2.05
C VAL A 345 7.49 -8.15 0.62
N PRO A 346 7.49 -9.30 -0.09
CA PRO A 346 6.99 -9.34 -1.45
C PRO A 346 5.49 -9.10 -1.44
N ILE A 347 5.05 -8.24 -2.36
CA ILE A 347 3.64 -8.08 -2.69
C ILE A 347 3.26 -9.27 -3.57
N VAL A 348 2.15 -9.93 -3.21
CA VAL A 348 1.60 -11.05 -3.96
C VAL A 348 0.31 -10.57 -4.62
N ASP A 349 0.11 -10.93 -5.89
CA ASP A 349 -1.10 -10.61 -6.65
C ASP A 349 -2.26 -11.56 -6.26
N GLU A 350 -2.59 -11.53 -4.97
CA GLU A 350 -3.66 -12.29 -4.35
C GLU A 350 -4.54 -11.33 -3.55
N ALA A 351 -5.85 -11.39 -3.80
CA ALA A 351 -6.78 -10.51 -3.10
C ALA A 351 -6.85 -10.87 -1.60
N GLU A 352 -6.66 -9.88 -0.73
CA GLU A 352 -6.72 -10.03 0.72
C GLU A 352 -7.97 -9.35 1.29
N ARG A 353 -8.67 -10.04 2.19
CA ARG A 353 -9.79 -9.46 2.94
C ARG A 353 -9.29 -8.81 4.23
N LEU A 354 -9.48 -7.51 4.33
CA LEU A 354 -9.06 -6.69 5.47
C LEU A 354 -10.26 -6.34 6.36
N THR A 355 -10.08 -6.42 7.68
CA THR A 355 -11.06 -5.92 8.66
C THR A 355 -10.70 -4.50 9.05
N SER A 356 -11.65 -3.58 8.91
CA SER A 356 -11.47 -2.20 9.35
C SER A 356 -11.77 -2.02 10.84
N ASN A 357 -11.49 -0.82 11.34
CA ASN A 357 -12.02 -0.31 12.60
C ASN A 357 -13.25 0.59 12.40
N TRP A 358 -13.99 0.42 11.30
CA TRP A 358 -15.15 1.24 10.95
C TRP A 358 -16.43 0.44 11.17
N LEU A 359 -17.38 1.04 11.89
CA LEU A 359 -18.72 0.54 12.09
C LEU A 359 -19.68 1.36 11.25
N ARG A 360 -20.40 0.74 10.32
CA ARG A 360 -21.30 1.44 9.41
C ARG A 360 -22.56 1.90 10.15
N ALA A 361 -23.00 3.14 9.92
CA ALA A 361 -24.35 3.54 10.31
C ALA A 361 -25.33 2.96 9.28
N ALA A 362 -26.19 2.03 9.73
CA ALA A 362 -27.21 1.41 8.90
C ALA A 362 -28.43 2.32 8.74
N GLU A 363 -28.85 2.98 9.83
CA GLU A 363 -30.03 3.85 9.86
C GLU A 363 -29.72 5.09 10.71
N ALA A 364 -30.31 6.22 10.33
CA ALA A 364 -30.24 7.48 11.06
C ALA A 364 -31.62 8.15 11.09
N PRO A 365 -31.90 9.06 12.05
CA PRO A 365 -33.15 9.79 12.06
C PRO A 365 -33.34 10.62 10.78
N GLU A 366 -34.57 10.69 10.28
CA GLU A 366 -34.87 11.44 9.04
C GLU A 366 -34.66 12.94 9.20
N VAL A 367 -34.93 13.46 10.40
CA VAL A 367 -35.01 14.90 10.67
C VAL A 367 -34.33 15.28 11.98
N ILE A 368 -33.85 16.52 12.02
CA ILE A 368 -33.43 17.23 13.22
C ILE A 368 -34.29 18.49 13.37
N ARG A 369 -34.65 18.84 14.61
CA ARG A 369 -35.66 19.86 14.89
C ARG A 369 -35.06 21.04 15.64
N TYR A 370 -35.56 22.23 15.33
CA TYR A 370 -35.26 23.47 16.04
C TYR A 370 -36.51 23.97 16.76
N TYR A 371 -36.34 24.24 18.06
CA TYR A 371 -37.39 24.79 18.92
C TYR A 371 -37.02 26.19 19.38
N GLU A 372 -38.02 27.06 19.44
CA GLU A 372 -37.90 28.43 19.93
C GLU A 372 -38.96 28.70 20.99
N SER A 373 -38.67 29.58 21.95
CA SER A 373 -39.62 29.93 23.01
C SER A 373 -40.78 30.78 22.49
N ILE A 374 -41.97 30.59 23.07
CA ILE A 374 -43.20 31.37 22.72
C ILE A 374 -43.59 32.32 23.86
N GLY A 375 -42.65 32.71 24.72
CA GLY A 375 -42.94 33.56 25.87
C GLY A 375 -41.71 33.82 26.74
N ALA A 376 -41.94 34.36 27.93
CA ALA A 376 -40.90 34.54 28.92
C ALA A 376 -40.28 33.18 29.28
N ILE A 377 -38.95 33.13 29.23
CA ILE A 377 -38.15 31.97 29.64
C ILE A 377 -37.27 32.35 30.81
N ASP A 378 -37.04 31.40 31.70
CA ASP A 378 -36.00 31.51 32.73
C ASP A 378 -34.72 30.85 32.20
N SER A 379 -33.70 31.65 31.88
CA SER A 379 -32.44 31.17 31.33
C SER A 379 -31.75 30.13 32.21
N ARG A 380 -31.81 30.27 33.54
CA ARG A 380 -31.15 29.32 34.47
C ARG A 380 -31.88 27.98 34.49
N LEU A 381 -33.21 28.01 34.40
CA LEU A 381 -34.01 26.78 34.32
C LEU A 381 -33.87 26.11 32.95
N LEU A 382 -33.69 26.89 31.87
CA LEU A 382 -33.37 26.36 30.54
C LEU A 382 -32.03 25.64 30.53
N ASP A 383 -30.96 26.26 31.01
CA ASP A 383 -29.63 25.64 31.08
C ASP A 383 -29.69 24.33 31.87
N ARG A 384 -30.35 24.35 33.03
CA ARG A 384 -30.58 23.15 33.85
C ARG A 384 -31.39 22.08 33.11
N ALA A 385 -32.44 22.46 32.39
CA ALA A 385 -33.27 21.51 31.63
C ALA A 385 -32.44 20.85 30.52
N ILE A 386 -31.56 21.59 29.84
CA ILE A 386 -30.64 21.04 28.83
C ILE A 386 -29.63 20.08 29.47
N GLU A 387 -29.02 20.46 30.59
CA GLU A 387 -28.06 19.60 31.32
C GLU A 387 -28.70 18.31 31.83
N GLN A 388 -29.97 18.35 32.24
CA GLN A 388 -30.71 17.19 32.75
C GLN A 388 -31.40 16.38 31.66
N PHE A 389 -31.48 16.90 30.43
CA PHE A 389 -32.16 16.21 29.35
C PHE A 389 -31.40 14.95 28.98
N LYS A 390 -32.11 13.82 28.93
CA LYS A 390 -31.50 12.49 28.70
C LYS A 390 -30.82 12.40 27.34
N TYR A 391 -31.33 13.11 26.35
CA TYR A 391 -30.92 13.01 24.96
C TYR A 391 -30.12 14.23 24.50
N PRO A 392 -29.34 14.12 23.41
CA PRO A 392 -28.57 15.24 22.90
C PRO A 392 -29.43 16.46 22.56
N CYS A 393 -29.03 17.60 23.10
CA CYS A 393 -29.65 18.90 22.86
C CYS A 393 -28.56 19.99 22.87
N THR A 394 -28.66 20.96 21.97
CA THR A 394 -27.67 22.05 21.88
C THR A 394 -28.35 23.39 21.64
N LEU A 395 -27.98 24.39 22.44
CA LEU A 395 -28.43 25.76 22.28
C LEU A 395 -28.01 26.34 20.92
N GLN A 396 -28.94 27.05 20.28
CA GLN A 396 -28.69 27.76 19.02
C GLN A 396 -29.57 29.01 18.94
N GLY A 397 -28.94 30.19 18.94
CA GLY A 397 -29.66 31.46 18.93
C GLY A 397 -30.60 31.60 20.12
N ALA A 398 -31.87 31.90 19.88
CA ALA A 398 -32.91 32.05 20.91
C ALA A 398 -33.58 30.72 21.33
N GLY A 399 -33.06 29.59 20.87
CA GLY A 399 -33.68 28.28 20.99
C GLY A 399 -32.65 27.16 21.09
N PHE A 400 -33.05 25.94 20.70
CA PHE A 400 -32.16 24.79 20.71
C PHE A 400 -32.50 23.77 19.61
N ILE A 401 -31.50 22.95 19.27
CA ILE A 401 -31.57 21.89 18.27
C ILE A 401 -31.53 20.53 18.97
N THR A 402 -32.40 19.61 18.54
CA THR A 402 -32.51 18.24 19.07
C THR A 402 -33.26 17.33 18.11
N PHE A 403 -33.23 16.02 18.35
CA PHE A 403 -34.04 15.03 17.63
C PHE A 403 -35.42 14.80 18.27
N ALA A 404 -35.63 15.29 19.49
CA ALA A 404 -36.87 15.13 20.26
C ALA A 404 -38.09 15.76 19.58
N ASP A 405 -39.24 15.13 19.76
CA ASP A 405 -40.53 15.65 19.29
C ASP A 405 -41.13 16.68 20.27
N GLN A 406 -42.24 17.30 19.85
CA GLN A 406 -42.87 18.38 20.62
C GLN A 406 -43.39 17.90 21.98
N THR A 407 -43.84 16.65 22.09
CA THR A 407 -44.37 16.09 23.34
C THR A 407 -43.24 15.89 24.34
N GLU A 408 -42.13 15.32 23.89
CA GLU A 408 -40.93 15.14 24.70
C GLU A 408 -40.36 16.47 25.20
N ILE A 409 -40.30 17.48 24.33
CA ILE A 409 -39.86 18.83 24.72
C ILE A 409 -40.80 19.50 25.71
N ASN A 410 -42.12 19.39 25.52
CA ASN A 410 -43.08 19.95 26.46
C ASN A 410 -42.94 19.36 27.86
N ILE A 411 -42.57 18.08 27.98
CA ILE A 411 -42.36 17.42 29.27
C ILE A 411 -41.03 17.84 29.88
N ALA A 412 -39.93 17.71 29.13
CA ALA A 412 -38.58 17.93 29.64
C ALA A 412 -38.30 19.41 29.99
N PHE A 413 -38.90 20.34 29.26
CA PHE A 413 -38.61 21.79 29.39
C PHE A 413 -39.75 22.57 30.07
N ALA A 414 -40.76 21.89 30.63
CA ALA A 414 -41.94 22.50 31.25
C ALA A 414 -41.59 23.56 32.31
N SER A 415 -40.52 23.33 33.08
CA SER A 415 -40.06 24.23 34.14
C SER A 415 -39.34 25.47 33.61
N ALA A 416 -38.76 25.40 32.41
CA ALA A 416 -37.99 26.49 31.80
C ALA A 416 -38.86 27.44 30.98
N GLY A 417 -39.94 26.91 30.37
CA GLY A 417 -40.87 27.70 29.56
C GLY A 417 -41.64 26.85 28.55
N ARG A 418 -42.29 27.53 27.61
CA ARG A 418 -42.98 26.88 26.48
C ARG A 418 -42.19 27.08 25.19
N PHE A 419 -41.94 25.98 24.50
CA PHE A 419 -41.18 25.94 23.26
C PHE A 419 -42.02 25.36 22.14
N GLN A 420 -41.86 25.87 20.92
CA GLN A 420 -42.53 25.35 19.73
C GLN A 420 -41.53 25.03 18.64
N MET A 421 -41.77 23.91 17.95
CA MET A 421 -41.01 23.53 16.78
C MET A 421 -41.19 24.60 15.69
N LYS A 422 -40.10 25.26 15.32
CA LYS A 422 -40.07 26.28 14.25
C LYS A 422 -39.60 25.68 12.94
N HIS A 423 -38.65 24.75 13.02
CA HIS A 423 -38.09 24.09 11.86
C HIS A 423 -37.95 22.59 12.10
N GLU A 424 -38.38 21.83 11.10
CA GLU A 424 -38.08 20.42 10.93
C GLU A 424 -37.21 20.30 9.69
N ILE A 425 -36.00 19.79 9.87
CA ILE A 425 -34.93 19.88 8.88
C ILE A 425 -34.49 18.46 8.54
N PRO A 426 -34.50 18.05 7.25
CA PRO A 426 -33.94 16.76 6.85
C PRO A 426 -32.48 16.62 7.31
N LEU A 427 -32.17 15.55 8.04
CA LEU A 427 -30.87 15.41 8.72
C LEU A 427 -29.70 15.39 7.74
N LEU A 428 -29.85 14.69 6.61
CA LEU A 428 -28.81 14.60 5.59
C LEU A 428 -28.51 15.96 4.97
N ASP A 429 -29.55 16.72 4.61
CA ASP A 429 -29.40 18.08 4.08
C ASP A 429 -28.77 19.03 5.10
N PHE A 430 -29.16 18.91 6.37
CA PHE A 430 -28.56 19.68 7.46
C PHE A 430 -27.05 19.44 7.56
N VAL A 431 -26.60 18.18 7.51
CA VAL A 431 -25.18 17.83 7.58
C VAL A 431 -24.40 18.27 6.34
N ASP A 432 -24.98 18.09 5.14
CA ASP A 432 -24.29 18.34 3.87
C ASP A 432 -24.24 19.82 3.51
N ASN A 433 -25.28 20.59 3.82
CA ASN A 433 -25.45 21.97 3.36
C ASN A 433 -25.52 22.99 4.51
N GLY A 434 -25.75 22.54 5.76
CA GLY A 434 -26.07 23.42 6.87
C GLY A 434 -27.52 23.92 6.79
N TYR A 435 -27.82 25.02 7.49
CA TYR A 435 -29.16 25.61 7.49
C TYR A 435 -29.09 27.13 7.58
N SER A 436 -29.22 27.78 6.43
CA SER A 436 -29.07 29.24 6.29
C SER A 436 -30.10 30.05 7.07
N LYS A 437 -31.33 29.54 7.25
CA LYS A 437 -32.37 30.21 8.04
C LYS A 437 -31.99 30.41 9.51
N LEU A 438 -31.10 29.58 10.04
CA LEU A 438 -30.56 29.69 11.40
C LEU A 438 -29.11 30.22 11.42
N GLY A 439 -28.59 30.66 10.27
CA GLY A 439 -27.20 31.11 10.13
C GLY A 439 -26.15 30.00 10.32
N ILE A 440 -26.55 28.72 10.19
CA ILE A 440 -25.66 27.58 10.44
C ILE A 440 -25.00 27.17 9.13
N GLY A 441 -23.69 27.39 9.01
CA GLY A 441 -22.92 26.85 7.88
C GLY A 441 -22.72 25.33 8.00
N ARG A 442 -22.48 24.67 6.86
CA ARG A 442 -22.22 23.21 6.75
C ARG A 442 -21.30 22.65 7.84
N GLN A 443 -20.13 23.25 8.05
CA GLN A 443 -19.15 22.73 9.02
C GLN A 443 -19.69 22.74 10.45
N VAL A 444 -20.45 23.78 10.82
CA VAL A 444 -21.05 23.91 12.14
C VAL A 444 -22.14 22.87 12.32
N ALA A 445 -23.01 22.70 11.32
CA ALA A 445 -24.06 21.68 11.34
C ALA A 445 -23.49 20.26 11.50
N SER A 446 -22.50 19.90 10.68
CA SER A 446 -21.78 18.63 10.81
C SER A 446 -21.17 18.45 12.21
N ASN A 447 -20.53 19.49 12.76
CA ASN A 447 -19.93 19.41 14.10
C ASN A 447 -20.99 19.22 15.19
N LEU A 448 -22.14 19.89 15.10
CA LEU A 448 -23.26 19.72 16.04
C LEU A 448 -23.74 18.26 16.07
N VAL A 449 -24.01 17.68 14.90
CA VAL A 449 -24.45 16.28 14.81
C VAL A 449 -23.37 15.32 15.33
N ILE A 450 -22.09 15.56 15.02
CA ILE A 450 -20.98 14.77 15.57
C ILE A 450 -20.97 14.80 17.10
N VAL A 451 -21.17 15.97 17.70
CA VAL A 451 -21.22 16.12 19.17
C VAL A 451 -22.42 15.36 19.74
N MET A 452 -23.59 15.46 19.11
CA MET A 452 -24.79 14.75 19.55
C MET A 452 -24.62 13.22 19.50
N ILE A 453 -24.04 12.70 18.41
CA ILE A 453 -23.74 11.26 18.29
C ILE A 453 -22.74 10.83 19.36
N LYS A 454 -21.71 11.64 19.65
CA LYS A 454 -20.76 11.33 20.74
C LYS A 454 -21.44 11.29 22.10
N GLN A 455 -22.33 12.23 22.40
CA GLN A 455 -23.10 12.22 23.65
C GLN A 455 -23.95 10.96 23.79
N ALA A 456 -24.65 10.55 22.72
CA ALA A 456 -25.42 9.31 22.70
C ALA A 456 -24.53 8.07 22.89
N TRP A 457 -23.35 8.04 22.26
CA TRP A 457 -22.34 6.99 22.47
C TRP A 457 -21.86 6.94 23.93
N PHE A 458 -21.61 8.08 24.56
CA PHE A 458 -21.16 8.14 25.95
C PHE A 458 -22.21 7.58 26.90
N SER A 459 -23.47 7.99 26.72
CA SER A 459 -24.59 7.47 27.52
C SER A 459 -24.76 5.97 27.31
N PHE A 460 -24.72 5.49 26.07
CA PHE A 460 -24.79 4.05 25.76
C PHE A 460 -23.69 3.24 26.48
N CYS A 461 -22.44 3.69 26.42
CA CYS A 461 -21.32 3.00 27.07
C CYS A 461 -21.43 3.03 28.61
N ARG A 462 -21.88 4.14 29.20
CA ARG A 462 -22.12 4.24 30.65
C ARG A 462 -23.22 3.30 31.11
N GLU A 463 -24.34 3.23 30.38
CA GLU A 463 -25.44 2.30 30.67
C GLU A 463 -24.98 0.83 30.59
N LYS A 464 -24.02 0.52 29.71
CA LYS A 464 -23.40 -0.79 29.59
C LYS A 464 -22.29 -1.07 30.61
N GLY A 465 -21.95 -0.11 31.47
CA GLY A 465 -20.99 -0.28 32.56
C GLY A 465 -19.52 -0.22 32.16
N PHE A 466 -19.19 0.43 31.04
CA PHE A 466 -17.80 0.71 30.65
C PHE A 466 -17.22 1.87 31.47
N VAL A 467 -15.90 1.84 31.70
CA VAL A 467 -15.17 2.91 32.39
C VAL A 467 -14.90 4.06 31.43
N GLU A 468 -15.45 5.24 31.71
CA GLU A 468 -15.18 6.48 30.98
C GLU A 468 -13.84 7.08 31.42
N TYR A 469 -13.01 7.47 30.46
CA TYR A 469 -11.74 8.14 30.72
C TYR A 469 -11.51 9.32 29.77
N HIS A 470 -11.12 10.47 30.31
CA HIS A 470 -10.87 11.70 29.58
C HIS A 470 -9.39 11.82 29.20
N TYR A 471 -9.08 11.61 27.93
CA TYR A 471 -7.78 11.94 27.33
C TYR A 471 -7.71 13.42 26.99
N SER A 472 -6.49 13.93 26.76
CA SER A 472 -6.25 15.34 26.41
C SER A 472 -7.06 15.87 25.22
N ASN A 473 -7.49 15.00 24.29
CA ASN A 473 -8.25 15.39 23.11
C ASN A 473 -9.47 14.53 22.79
N ALA A 474 -9.85 13.61 23.67
CA ALA A 474 -10.93 12.66 23.42
C ALA A 474 -11.42 11.98 24.70
N VAL A 475 -12.63 11.45 24.67
CA VAL A 475 -13.13 10.51 25.68
C VAL A 475 -12.96 9.09 25.16
N GLY A 476 -12.52 8.17 26.01
CA GLY A 476 -12.46 6.74 25.71
C GLY A 476 -13.26 5.92 26.72
N PHE A 477 -13.73 4.75 26.30
CA PHE A 477 -14.46 3.80 27.13
C PHE A 477 -13.71 2.48 27.19
N HIS A 478 -13.51 1.97 28.40
CA HIS A 478 -12.66 0.82 28.70
C HIS A 478 -13.46 -0.31 29.37
N ALA A 479 -13.09 -1.55 29.09
CA ALA A 479 -13.70 -2.71 29.73
C ALA A 479 -13.52 -2.63 31.26
N SER A 480 -14.61 -2.72 32.01
CA SER A 480 -14.60 -2.59 33.46
C SER A 480 -14.38 -3.93 34.17
N ALA A 481 -14.01 -3.86 35.45
CA ALA A 481 -13.86 -5.06 36.29
C ALA A 481 -15.18 -5.79 36.55
N ALA A 482 -16.31 -5.08 36.47
CA ALA A 482 -17.63 -5.68 36.57
C ALA A 482 -18.01 -6.47 35.32
N GLN A 483 -17.50 -6.06 34.15
CA GLN A 483 -17.77 -6.70 32.86
C GLN A 483 -16.85 -7.90 32.61
N VAL A 484 -15.54 -7.75 32.87
CA VAL A 484 -14.52 -8.73 32.48
C VAL A 484 -13.51 -8.91 33.60
N ARG A 485 -13.24 -10.16 33.98
CA ARG A 485 -12.19 -10.47 34.97
C ARG A 485 -10.80 -10.33 34.33
N THR A 486 -9.81 -9.99 35.14
CA THR A 486 -8.40 -9.98 34.69
C THR A 486 -8.01 -11.35 34.14
N GLY A 487 -7.42 -11.38 32.94
CA GLY A 487 -7.01 -12.60 32.24
C GLY A 487 -8.15 -13.37 31.55
N GLN A 488 -9.40 -12.94 31.67
CA GLN A 488 -10.52 -13.58 30.98
C GLN A 488 -10.40 -13.38 29.46
N ARG A 489 -10.43 -14.51 28.73
CA ARG A 489 -10.47 -14.53 27.27
C ARG A 489 -11.91 -14.38 26.78
N ILE A 490 -12.11 -13.44 25.86
CA ILE A 490 -13.39 -13.18 25.21
C ILE A 490 -13.32 -13.74 23.80
N PRO A 491 -14.20 -14.69 23.44
CA PRO A 491 -14.25 -15.24 22.09
C PRO A 491 -14.72 -14.17 21.10
N TRP A 492 -14.22 -14.22 19.87
CA TRP A 492 -14.64 -13.34 18.79
C TRP A 492 -14.42 -14.05 17.44
N GLY A 493 -15.15 -13.63 16.41
CA GLY A 493 -15.04 -14.22 15.06
C GLY A 493 -16.30 -14.97 14.62
N ARG A 494 -16.21 -15.71 13.52
CA ARG A 494 -17.35 -16.45 12.97
C ARG A 494 -17.54 -17.78 13.71
N GLN A 495 -18.73 -18.34 13.61
CA GLN A 495 -19.04 -19.65 14.16
C GLN A 495 -18.06 -20.70 13.59
N GLY A 496 -17.21 -21.27 14.46
CA GLY A 496 -16.14 -22.21 14.10
C GLY A 496 -14.71 -21.65 14.23
N ASP A 497 -14.54 -20.33 14.33
CA ASP A 497 -13.23 -19.72 14.61
C ASP A 497 -12.86 -19.92 16.09
N GLN A 498 -11.68 -20.49 16.36
CA GLN A 498 -11.13 -20.56 17.72
C GLN A 498 -10.27 -19.34 18.03
N ARG A 499 -10.87 -18.15 17.99
CA ARG A 499 -10.17 -16.89 18.30
C ARG A 499 -10.72 -16.28 19.57
N SER A 500 -9.83 -15.78 20.41
CA SER A 500 -10.20 -15.09 21.64
C SER A 500 -9.13 -14.08 22.02
N SER A 501 -9.53 -12.99 22.68
CA SER A 501 -8.60 -11.99 23.18
C SER A 501 -8.91 -11.54 24.59
N VAL A 502 -7.88 -11.07 25.29
CA VAL A 502 -8.01 -10.54 26.65
C VAL A 502 -8.19 -9.02 26.58
N LEU A 503 -9.21 -8.49 27.28
CA LEU A 503 -9.43 -7.04 27.36
C LEU A 503 -8.87 -6.40 28.63
N ARG A 504 -8.57 -7.21 29.66
CA ARG A 504 -8.00 -6.74 30.92
C ARG A 504 -6.97 -7.74 31.42
N ASN A 505 -5.74 -7.32 31.69
CA ASN A 505 -4.71 -8.19 32.26
C ASN A 505 -3.71 -7.41 33.11
N VAL A 506 -2.81 -8.10 33.81
CA VAL A 506 -1.72 -7.50 34.59
C VAL A 506 -0.40 -7.58 33.81
N ALA A 507 0.33 -6.47 33.75
CA ALA A 507 1.68 -6.40 33.23
C ALA A 507 2.50 -5.38 34.02
N LYS A 508 3.73 -5.76 34.40
CA LYS A 508 4.66 -4.89 35.16
C LYS A 508 4.03 -4.26 36.43
N GLY A 509 3.23 -5.00 37.18
CA GLY A 509 2.55 -4.51 38.39
C GLY A 509 1.39 -3.54 38.13
N HIS A 510 0.91 -3.45 36.90
CA HIS A 510 -0.21 -2.60 36.51
C HIS A 510 -1.29 -3.42 35.81
N ILE A 511 -2.55 -3.13 36.12
CA ILE A 511 -3.71 -3.66 35.39
C ILE A 511 -3.90 -2.78 34.15
N TRP A 512 -3.80 -3.37 32.97
CA TRP A 512 -4.17 -2.70 31.73
C TRP A 512 -5.59 -3.07 31.30
N GLN A 513 -6.28 -2.11 30.70
CA GLN A 513 -7.67 -2.22 30.26
C GLN A 513 -7.80 -1.68 28.84
N PHE A 514 -8.17 -2.56 27.90
CA PHE A 514 -8.44 -2.16 26.53
C PHE A 514 -9.74 -1.36 26.46
N GLY A 515 -9.75 -0.38 25.57
CA GLY A 515 -10.90 0.46 25.31
C GLY A 515 -10.83 1.11 23.94
N VAL A 516 -11.85 1.92 23.64
CA VAL A 516 -11.94 2.63 22.37
C VAL A 516 -12.40 4.07 22.58
N THR A 517 -11.91 4.96 21.72
CA THR A 517 -12.57 6.24 21.42
C THR A 517 -13.35 6.05 20.12
N ALA A 518 -14.66 6.31 20.14
CA ALA A 518 -15.48 6.29 18.94
C ALA A 518 -15.54 7.68 18.29
N LEU A 519 -15.31 7.73 16.98
CA LEU A 519 -15.21 8.96 16.20
C LEU A 519 -16.23 8.91 15.04
N PRO A 520 -17.31 9.70 15.08
CA PRO A 520 -18.27 9.76 13.98
C PRO A 520 -17.69 10.44 12.75
N TYR A 521 -17.99 9.91 11.57
CA TYR A 521 -17.65 10.46 10.26
C TYR A 521 -18.85 10.34 9.31
N PHE A 522 -18.99 11.30 8.41
CA PHE A 522 -20.05 11.32 7.39
C PHE A 522 -19.55 10.97 5.97
N TRP A 523 -18.24 11.07 5.74
CA TRP A 523 -17.59 10.72 4.49
C TRP A 523 -16.67 9.51 4.69
N PRO A 524 -16.61 8.54 3.76
CA PRO A 524 -17.31 8.48 2.46
C PRO A 524 -18.80 8.11 2.57
N PHE A 525 -19.21 7.65 3.74
CA PHE A 525 -20.59 7.43 4.16
C PHE A 525 -20.63 7.55 5.70
N TRP A 526 -21.80 7.50 6.30
CA TRP A 526 -21.96 7.62 7.75
C TRP A 526 -21.40 6.38 8.46
N HIS A 527 -20.40 6.57 9.32
CA HIS A 527 -19.77 5.50 10.08
C HIS A 527 -19.14 6.00 11.37
N MET A 528 -18.89 5.09 12.32
CA MET A 528 -18.05 5.34 13.48
C MET A 528 -16.70 4.66 13.30
N LYS A 529 -15.62 5.43 13.38
CA LYS A 529 -14.25 4.90 13.46
C LYS A 529 -13.85 4.69 14.91
N LEU A 530 -13.39 3.49 15.23
CA LEU A 530 -12.91 3.13 16.56
C LEU A 530 -11.39 3.31 16.65
N LYS A 531 -10.94 4.17 17.55
CA LYS A 531 -9.53 4.32 17.90
C LYS A 531 -9.23 3.51 19.15
N ALA A 532 -8.40 2.49 19.03
CA ALA A 532 -7.94 1.68 20.16
C ALA A 532 -7.25 2.55 21.23
N ARG A 533 -7.51 2.23 22.49
CA ARG A 533 -6.99 2.89 23.69
C ARG A 533 -6.63 1.83 24.73
N VAL A 534 -5.67 2.15 25.59
CA VAL A 534 -5.30 1.33 26.75
C VAL A 534 -5.20 2.23 27.96
N LEU A 535 -5.91 1.88 29.02
CA LEU A 535 -5.86 2.54 30.32
C LEU A 535 -5.10 1.65 31.30
N PHE A 536 -4.40 2.25 32.26
CA PHE A 536 -3.63 1.54 33.27
C PHE A 536 -4.06 1.99 34.67
N SER A 537 -4.18 1.04 35.57
CA SER A 537 -4.27 1.25 37.01
C SER A 537 -3.16 0.46 37.72
N LEU A 538 -2.72 0.92 38.89
CA LEU A 538 -1.77 0.19 39.72
C LEU A 538 -2.47 -1.07 40.26
N ASP A 539 -1.79 -2.21 40.19
CA ASP A 539 -2.30 -3.43 40.81
C ASP A 539 -2.16 -3.33 42.33
N ASN A 540 -3.30 -3.24 43.01
CA ASN A 540 -3.41 -3.20 44.47
C ASN A 540 -4.16 -4.43 45.02
N ASN A 541 -4.16 -5.55 44.28
CA ASN A 541 -4.93 -6.77 44.56
C ASN A 541 -6.45 -6.56 44.60
N THR A 542 -6.97 -5.47 44.02
CA THR A 542 -8.40 -5.28 43.79
C THR A 542 -8.74 -5.49 42.32
N PRO A 543 -9.95 -5.95 41.97
CA PRO A 543 -10.33 -6.16 40.57
C PRO A 543 -10.23 -4.91 39.69
N ALA A 544 -10.39 -3.70 40.25
CA ALA A 544 -10.33 -2.43 39.50
C ALA A 544 -8.90 -1.86 39.39
N GLY A 545 -8.05 -2.12 40.38
CA GLY A 545 -6.78 -1.41 40.56
C GLY A 545 -6.96 -0.03 41.18
N LEU A 546 -5.85 0.67 41.42
CA LEU A 546 -5.82 2.07 41.86
C LEU A 546 -5.51 2.98 40.67
N ASP A 547 -6.27 4.06 40.49
CA ASP A 547 -6.11 4.98 39.37
C ASP A 547 -4.74 5.68 39.38
N ILE A 548 -4.27 6.05 38.19
CA ILE A 548 -3.01 6.75 37.97
C ILE A 548 -3.32 8.11 37.35
N ASP A 549 -3.11 9.17 38.12
CA ASP A 549 -3.41 10.54 37.68
C ASP A 549 -2.30 11.18 36.84
N ASP A 550 -1.09 10.60 36.82
CA ASP A 550 0.04 11.12 36.04
C ASP A 550 -0.06 10.75 34.54
N PRO A 551 -0.32 11.72 33.65
CA PRO A 551 -0.43 11.45 32.21
C PRO A 551 0.89 11.00 31.58
N LYS A 552 2.05 11.45 32.11
CA LYS A 552 3.38 11.06 31.60
C LYS A 552 3.65 9.59 31.92
N LYS A 553 3.36 9.15 33.15
CA LYS A 553 3.45 7.74 33.54
C LYS A 553 2.54 6.86 32.70
N LEU A 554 1.28 7.24 32.49
CA LEU A 554 0.36 6.50 31.62
C LEU A 554 0.86 6.40 30.18
N HIS A 555 1.47 7.47 29.65
CA HIS A 555 2.07 7.45 28.31
C HIS A 555 3.27 6.50 28.23
N ARG A 556 4.16 6.50 29.24
CA ARG A 556 5.31 5.58 29.33
C ARG A 556 4.85 4.12 29.42
N LEU A 557 3.83 3.83 30.22
CA LEU A 557 3.25 2.49 30.35
C LEU A 557 2.70 1.99 29.01
N ARG A 558 1.89 2.79 28.30
CA ARG A 558 1.37 2.43 26.96
C ARG A 558 2.49 2.07 25.98
N ARG A 559 3.56 2.87 25.93
CA ARG A 559 4.70 2.61 25.03
C ARG A 559 5.49 1.36 25.42
N SER A 560 5.60 1.08 26.72
CA SER A 560 6.45 -0.01 27.22
C SER A 560 5.74 -1.36 27.31
N VAL A 561 4.43 -1.39 27.58
CA VAL A 561 3.62 -2.61 27.72
C VAL A 561 3.04 -3.01 26.38
N CYS A 562 2.55 -2.06 25.58
CA CYS A 562 1.97 -2.38 24.27
C CYS A 562 3.02 -2.39 23.14
N LYS A 563 4.32 -2.46 23.46
CA LYS A 563 5.42 -2.36 22.48
C LYS A 563 5.33 -3.48 21.43
N GLY A 564 5.01 -4.70 21.88
CA GLY A 564 4.86 -5.89 21.05
C GLY A 564 3.48 -6.06 20.40
N TRP A 565 2.54 -5.12 20.62
CA TRP A 565 1.20 -5.25 20.06
C TRP A 565 1.20 -4.80 18.60
N ARG A 566 1.04 -5.76 17.70
CA ARG A 566 0.88 -5.56 16.26
C ARG A 566 -0.59 -5.59 15.88
N ASN A 567 -0.85 -5.45 14.58
CA ASN A 567 -2.21 -5.38 14.05
C ASN A 567 -3.07 -6.56 14.50
N LYS A 568 -2.50 -7.76 14.61
CA LYS A 568 -3.22 -8.96 15.07
C LYS A 568 -3.76 -8.81 16.50
N GLN A 569 -2.93 -8.33 17.43
CA GLN A 569 -3.30 -8.12 18.84
C GLN A 569 -4.28 -6.96 19.00
N TRP A 570 -4.07 -5.87 18.25
CA TRP A 570 -4.99 -4.71 18.24
C TRP A 570 -6.36 -5.05 17.65
N GLN A 571 -6.37 -5.77 16.53
CA GLN A 571 -7.59 -6.23 15.86
C GLN A 571 -8.37 -7.20 16.75
N GLY A 572 -7.71 -8.21 17.32
CA GLY A 572 -8.36 -9.19 18.19
C GLY A 572 -9.00 -8.54 19.42
N ARG A 573 -8.29 -7.62 20.08
CA ARG A 573 -8.84 -6.85 21.22
C ARG A 573 -9.99 -5.94 20.81
N MET A 574 -9.92 -5.30 19.65
CA MET A 574 -11.03 -4.50 19.14
C MET A 574 -12.28 -5.35 18.87
N LEU A 575 -12.12 -6.53 18.25
CA LEU A 575 -13.23 -7.44 17.99
C LEU A 575 -13.82 -7.99 19.29
N ALA A 576 -12.99 -8.44 20.23
CA ALA A 576 -13.43 -8.85 21.57
C ALA A 576 -14.17 -7.71 22.32
N PHE A 577 -13.72 -6.47 22.18
CA PHE A 577 -14.40 -5.31 22.77
C PHE A 577 -15.78 -5.09 22.14
N LEU A 578 -15.91 -5.29 20.83
CA LEU A 578 -17.20 -5.21 20.14
C LEU A 578 -18.16 -6.30 20.58
N GLU A 579 -17.70 -7.55 20.72
CA GLU A 579 -18.51 -8.65 21.27
C GLU A 579 -19.04 -8.32 22.67
N LEU A 580 -18.18 -7.75 23.53
CA LEU A 580 -18.58 -7.30 24.87
C LEU A 580 -19.60 -6.14 24.82
N LEU A 581 -19.45 -5.23 23.86
CA LEU A 581 -20.27 -4.03 23.72
C LEU A 581 -21.67 -4.37 23.15
N SER A 582 -21.73 -5.19 22.11
CA SER A 582 -22.97 -5.55 21.42
C SER A 582 -23.72 -6.72 22.06
N GLY A 583 -23.00 -7.62 22.73
CA GLY A 583 -23.56 -8.91 23.13
C GLY A 583 -24.12 -9.65 21.92
N ASP A 584 -25.31 -10.23 22.06
CA ASP A 584 -25.98 -10.98 20.98
C ASP A 584 -26.63 -10.09 19.89
N SER A 585 -26.54 -8.76 20.01
CA SER A 585 -27.14 -7.84 19.04
C SER A 585 -26.23 -7.62 17.83
N ALA A 586 -26.79 -7.73 16.62
CA ALA A 586 -26.10 -7.37 15.38
C ALA A 586 -25.86 -5.86 15.24
N ASN A 587 -26.58 -5.04 16.02
CA ASN A 587 -26.55 -3.58 15.92
C ASN A 587 -26.36 -2.91 17.30
N ILE A 588 -25.63 -1.80 17.29
CA ILE A 588 -25.53 -0.83 18.38
C ILE A 588 -26.53 0.29 18.09
N ARG A 589 -27.47 0.52 19.01
CA ARG A 589 -28.50 1.56 18.87
C ARG A 589 -28.19 2.72 19.80
N LEU A 590 -27.87 3.88 19.23
CA LEU A 590 -27.58 5.10 19.99
C LEU A 590 -28.83 5.97 20.02
N ALA A 591 -29.44 6.11 21.20
CA ALA A 591 -30.65 6.89 21.36
C ALA A 591 -30.37 8.39 21.27
N LEU A 592 -31.00 9.05 20.30
CA LEU A 592 -30.90 10.50 20.05
C LEU A 592 -32.15 11.26 20.53
N ALA A 593 -33.26 10.55 20.73
CA ALA A 593 -34.50 10.98 21.37
C ALA A 593 -35.27 9.73 21.85
N GLN A 594 -36.48 9.90 22.42
CA GLN A 594 -37.32 8.75 22.78
C GLN A 594 -37.67 7.85 21.59
N ASN A 595 -37.94 8.45 20.42
CA ASN A 595 -38.35 7.75 19.18
C ASN A 595 -37.37 7.99 18.02
N ALA A 596 -36.13 8.38 18.30
CA ALA A 596 -35.11 8.59 17.27
C ALA A 596 -33.78 7.98 17.73
N GLU A 597 -33.18 7.17 16.87
CA GLU A 597 -31.93 6.49 17.15
C GLU A 597 -31.03 6.45 15.91
N LEU A 598 -29.72 6.38 16.15
CA LEU A 598 -28.73 6.04 15.15
C LEU A 598 -28.40 4.56 15.31
N VAL A 599 -28.67 3.75 14.27
CA VAL A 599 -28.40 2.32 14.26
C VAL A 599 -27.08 2.06 13.57
N ILE A 600 -26.16 1.41 14.27
CA ILE A 600 -24.80 1.13 13.82
C ILE A 600 -24.59 -0.38 13.78
N GLU A 601 -24.05 -0.89 12.69
CA GLU A 601 -23.67 -2.30 12.59
C GLU A 601 -22.56 -2.61 13.62
N ALA A 602 -22.75 -3.64 14.45
CA ALA A 602 -21.78 -4.03 15.45
C ALA A 602 -20.53 -4.68 14.82
N ALA A 603 -20.69 -5.31 13.66
CA ALA A 603 -19.60 -5.91 12.90
C ALA A 603 -18.80 -4.83 12.15
N PRO A 604 -17.46 -4.85 12.23
CA PRO A 604 -16.65 -3.93 11.44
C PRO A 604 -16.75 -4.19 9.95
N MET A 605 -16.63 -3.12 9.16
CA MET A 605 -16.61 -3.20 7.72
C MET A 605 -15.41 -3.97 7.20
N LEU A 606 -15.63 -4.69 6.12
CA LEU A 606 -14.64 -5.52 5.46
C LEU A 606 -14.29 -4.87 4.12
N PHE A 607 -12.99 -4.76 3.86
CA PHE A 607 -12.43 -4.25 2.63
C PHE A 607 -11.67 -5.35 1.91
N THR A 608 -11.51 -5.22 0.60
CA THR A 608 -10.69 -6.14 -0.20
C THR A 608 -9.55 -5.35 -0.79
N SER A 609 -8.32 -5.72 -0.42
CA SER A 609 -7.12 -5.29 -1.13
C SER A 609 -6.94 -6.19 -2.35
N PRO A 610 -6.62 -5.64 -3.54
CA PRO A 610 -6.37 -6.45 -4.74
C PRO A 610 -5.08 -7.26 -4.64
N VAL A 611 -4.18 -6.87 -3.73
CA VAL A 611 -2.89 -7.53 -3.49
C VAL A 611 -2.72 -7.84 -2.00
N SER A 612 -1.86 -8.80 -1.69
CA SER A 612 -1.51 -9.23 -0.34
C SER A 612 0.01 -9.16 -0.12
N THR A 613 0.45 -9.60 1.06
CA THR A 613 1.88 -9.69 1.38
C THR A 613 2.22 -11.10 1.86
N ALA A 614 3.37 -11.63 1.45
CA ALA A 614 3.83 -12.94 1.93
C ALA A 614 4.48 -12.83 3.32
N LEU A 615 3.74 -12.31 4.30
CA LEU A 615 4.14 -12.35 5.70
C LEU A 615 3.58 -13.62 6.34
N PRO A 616 4.43 -14.44 6.99
CA PRO A 616 3.94 -15.62 7.67
C PRO A 616 3.10 -15.21 8.89
N ASP A 617 1.82 -15.58 8.89
CA ASP A 617 0.88 -15.31 10.01
C ASP A 617 1.05 -16.36 11.13
N VAL A 618 2.21 -16.33 11.80
CA VAL A 618 2.61 -17.39 12.76
C VAL A 618 2.25 -17.06 14.21
N LEU A 619 2.03 -15.78 14.53
CA LEU A 619 1.73 -15.35 15.91
C LEU A 619 0.29 -15.69 16.27
N ASP A 620 0.02 -16.20 17.46
CA ASP A 620 -1.35 -16.30 17.97
C ASP A 620 -1.96 -14.91 18.25
N ALA A 621 -3.29 -14.82 18.39
CA ALA A 621 -4.03 -13.58 18.67
C ALA A 621 -3.59 -12.86 19.96
N GLU A 622 -2.99 -13.60 20.91
CA GLU A 622 -2.46 -13.08 22.17
C GLU A 622 -0.92 -13.07 22.26
N GLU A 623 -0.21 -13.69 21.30
CA GLU A 623 1.25 -13.63 21.28
C GLU A 623 1.72 -12.23 20.86
N GLU A 624 2.72 -11.68 21.54
CA GLU A 624 3.26 -10.36 21.22
C GLU A 624 4.51 -10.48 20.36
N GLU A 625 4.77 -9.48 19.53
CA GLU A 625 6.03 -9.37 18.80
C GLU A 625 7.21 -9.28 19.78
N ALA A 626 8.17 -10.19 19.63
CA ALA A 626 9.35 -10.30 20.47
C ALA A 626 10.64 -9.88 19.76
N ASP A 627 10.61 -9.74 18.42
CA ASP A 627 11.78 -9.33 17.65
C ASP A 627 12.15 -7.87 17.92
N VAL A 628 13.23 -7.68 18.69
CA VAL A 628 13.76 -6.38 19.09
C VAL A 628 14.09 -5.49 17.89
N SER A 629 14.44 -6.06 16.74
CA SER A 629 14.73 -5.30 15.51
C SER A 629 13.48 -4.63 14.94
N THR A 630 12.30 -5.22 15.13
CA THR A 630 11.02 -4.69 14.65
C THR A 630 10.35 -3.76 15.66
N LEU A 631 10.67 -3.88 16.95
CA LEU A 631 10.01 -3.16 18.05
C LEU A 631 10.41 -1.68 18.15
N GLY A 632 11.24 -1.19 17.22
CA GLY A 632 11.75 0.18 17.22
C GLY A 632 12.76 0.45 18.35
N ARG A 633 13.34 1.65 18.35
CA ARG A 633 14.47 2.03 19.22
C ARG A 633 14.26 1.62 20.69
N PRO A 634 15.32 1.20 21.41
CA PRO A 634 15.30 1.16 22.87
C PRO A 634 14.81 2.52 23.40
N ASN A 635 13.97 2.52 24.43
CA ASN A 635 13.66 3.78 25.09
C ASN A 635 14.97 4.32 25.68
N ASN A 636 15.38 5.53 25.32
CA ASN A 636 16.46 6.23 26.00
C ASN A 636 16.04 6.75 27.39
N ASP A 637 14.85 6.36 27.87
CA ASP A 637 14.23 6.91 29.08
C ASP A 637 14.46 5.97 30.29
N ASP A 638 15.64 5.35 30.39
CA ASP A 638 16.19 4.89 31.68
C ASP A 638 16.74 6.10 32.47
N GLU A 639 16.01 7.23 32.46
CA GLU A 639 16.15 8.23 33.53
C GLU A 639 15.26 7.77 34.68
N ALA A 640 15.94 7.08 35.60
CA ALA A 640 15.69 6.92 37.02
C ALA A 640 14.24 6.67 37.46
N ASP A 641 14.03 5.47 38.00
CA ASP A 641 13.02 5.23 39.03
C ASP A 641 13.25 6.20 40.22
N GLU A 642 12.38 7.21 40.31
CA GLU A 642 11.86 7.72 41.58
C GLU A 642 10.32 7.61 41.56
#